data_AF-A0A318IZG8-F1
#
_entry.id   AF-A0A318IZG8-F1
#
_cell.length_a   1.000
_cell.length_b   1.000
_cell.length_c   1.000
_cell.angle_alpha   90.00
_cell.angle_beta   90.00
_cell.angle_gamma   90.00
#
_symmetry.space_group_name_H-M   'P 1'
#
loop_
_entity.id
_entity.type
_entity.pdbx_description
1 polymer ?
#
loop_
_entity_poly.entity_id
_entity_poly.type
_entity_poly.pdbx_seq_one_letter_code
_entity_poly.pdbx_strand_id
1 'polypeptide(L)'
;MDIPCHYFAENIQMHNYAQIKNLALLSLFCISSMSCSKPAPTEASTPVPAIKQAESWPKADKLTAALSTIGMNPDEKFRTIKVPANAITQATKYIVLPVQTQALGFAPSFRAAVGAQLDEILNLGGIAAIQQTDLADINGPFVRSFDEATLQALLKQYQQQKLIMLYLGQDKGQSFVTLVIRSQNESNKAHKTLELPTDPQQALDFIKKSLPALLKEAGVNEAGEPTAASSDSNICADSNWDFSLPASGKDRLQQACHALAVGTLLPAYDNIKTPILEYSRSMSPIKRAWLARAYAKADMGASSPPAAQAIRTLALQQLGLSLTGNNEITPSQLSSTDPVVSQVAKLLFTANGQPRNGQSNNVRGLEKLPSLTQLLINERINNENSSKPVQFCDIAAYFPGLPKPESCPPSKTQNRQATAPGNAEIALYQDWQLMFYYKSATRYVNFLGLPEQGLMLIAQFPEDIASHPYLQQIKYAAQQSMKINGSAEDFLAHRQAMLKPHLQVIVNLQRYDNWLATNSLSDHYIGGGSQNIDNDKQIQEARAKETQLIKILKADRFLTPSVPTPQQAMMMAAIQAAPKADVIKQSLFPLRSPLFKAQSEEQLLGKIKEYPGDMDSRVELAFRHLKEGKTLQDAFKIINAYQKSAAINGRLKESHDWAAPAHHFFFSGELDAAKQFYQRSLAMGTGSASEFYAQTRLKLIDHRLGEAMQSSIQALARYNSDFTRRDLASFLFMENQPDMGWQVIQPRAATAETFQLWVAAYVAQRMEGKKLSEVNDWLRSKKYDSVQIDLQDVNDLYLHMHAVTDRVPGNDDIKLLLEPSAPNKFKNKRFAVSAQLIKSAFEQSGTKEAYEFAIANLSPHDPNKQAQFVSPFFTWVAWQASDGKDANLETVRNADLHESFDHVLAKSMIFALEGKSRESLQYLKAARFALSESGKSEMRERGIPPSYQYATAAYLMFKKTGNEAYRTEALQFLRSYEMVFPFYGWVYSMQAAMEKDQKKQQTLACKARALDPQSYFLKISNVDQSKLNCKAALW
;
A
#
# COMPACT_ATOMS: atom_id res chain seq x y z
N MET A 1 10.39 -21.49 40.21
CA MET A 1 10.23 -20.33 39.31
C MET A 1 8.74 -20.21 39.04
N ASP A 2 8.07 -19.35 39.81
CA ASP A 2 6.63 -19.11 39.70
C ASP A 2 6.36 -18.14 38.55
N ILE A 3 5.56 -18.57 37.58
CA ILE A 3 5.09 -17.74 36.47
C ILE A 3 3.59 -17.52 36.69
N PRO A 4 3.09 -16.28 36.82
CA PRO A 4 1.68 -16.04 37.12
C PRO A 4 0.80 -16.16 35.86
N CYS A 5 -0.34 -16.84 36.01
CA CYS A 5 -1.35 -17.18 34.99
C CYS A 5 -2.09 -16.00 34.32
N HIS A 6 -1.67 -14.76 34.51
CA HIS A 6 -2.38 -13.60 33.96
C HIS A 6 -2.18 -13.39 32.46
N TYR A 7 -1.23 -14.07 31.83
CA TYR A 7 -0.86 -13.84 30.43
C TYR A 7 -1.71 -14.61 29.39
N PHE A 8 -2.52 -15.58 29.81
CA PHE A 8 -3.28 -16.46 28.90
C PHE A 8 -4.71 -15.98 28.58
N ALA A 9 -5.29 -15.11 29.40
CA ALA A 9 -6.70 -14.71 29.26
C ALA A 9 -6.94 -13.59 28.23
N GLU A 10 -5.96 -12.70 27.99
CA GLU A 10 -6.17 -11.55 27.10
C GLU A 10 -6.03 -11.88 25.60
N ASN A 11 -5.27 -12.92 25.22
CA ASN A 11 -5.04 -13.24 23.80
C ASN A 11 -6.18 -14.02 23.12
N ILE A 12 -7.14 -14.57 23.88
CA ILE A 12 -8.28 -15.31 23.31
C ILE A 12 -9.40 -14.36 22.82
N GLN A 13 -9.43 -13.10 23.27
CA GLN A 13 -10.52 -12.18 22.93
C GLN A 13 -10.46 -11.54 21.53
N MET A 14 -9.43 -11.78 20.72
CA MET A 14 -9.27 -11.03 19.46
C MET A 14 -9.43 -11.79 18.14
N HIS A 15 -9.57 -13.12 18.07
CA HIS A 15 -9.70 -13.80 16.76
C HIS A 15 -10.88 -14.80 16.68
N ASN A 16 -11.80 -14.50 15.75
CA ASN A 16 -12.84 -15.35 15.13
C ASN A 16 -13.80 -16.15 16.04
N TYR A 17 -15.05 -15.68 16.08
CA TYR A 17 -16.21 -16.24 16.80
C TYR A 17 -16.77 -17.59 16.29
N ALA A 18 -16.06 -18.33 15.43
CA ALA A 18 -16.64 -19.48 14.73
C ALA A 18 -16.29 -20.88 15.28
N GLN A 19 -15.47 -21.00 16.35
CA GLN A 19 -15.01 -22.33 16.81
C GLN A 19 -15.28 -22.67 18.29
N ILE A 20 -16.31 -22.10 18.92
CA ILE A 20 -16.65 -22.43 20.32
C ILE A 20 -17.53 -23.68 20.48
N LYS A 21 -18.07 -24.29 19.41
CA LYS A 21 -18.95 -25.48 19.57
C LYS A 21 -18.24 -26.85 19.67
N ASN A 22 -16.99 -26.98 19.25
CA ASN A 22 -16.31 -28.29 19.23
C ASN A 22 -15.26 -28.50 20.33
N LEU A 23 -14.97 -27.49 21.15
CA LEU A 23 -14.02 -27.59 22.27
C LEU A 23 -14.67 -28.01 23.61
N ALA A 24 -16.01 -27.98 23.69
CA ALA A 24 -16.75 -28.35 24.91
C ALA A 24 -16.75 -29.87 25.23
N LEU A 25 -16.30 -30.72 24.30
CA LEU A 25 -16.24 -32.18 24.53
C LEU A 25 -14.89 -32.68 25.06
N LEU A 26 -13.80 -31.90 24.92
CA LEU A 26 -12.46 -32.30 25.36
C LEU A 26 -12.15 -31.88 26.81
N SER A 27 -12.92 -30.94 27.36
CA SER A 27 -12.80 -30.49 28.77
C SER A 27 -13.38 -31.47 29.80
N LEU A 28 -13.98 -32.59 29.37
CA LEU A 28 -14.59 -33.59 30.27
C LEU A 28 -13.64 -34.73 30.68
N PHE A 29 -12.41 -34.82 30.14
CA PHE A 29 -11.50 -35.93 30.44
C PHE A 29 -10.26 -35.59 31.30
N CYS A 30 -10.05 -34.33 31.70
CA CYS A 30 -8.85 -33.93 32.46
C CYS A 30 -9.09 -33.53 33.93
N ILE A 31 -10.28 -33.73 34.50
CA ILE A 31 -10.57 -33.38 35.90
C ILE A 31 -10.62 -34.65 36.75
N SER A 32 -9.47 -35.27 37.00
CA SER A 32 -9.33 -36.31 38.01
C SER A 32 -7.88 -36.44 38.49
N SER A 33 -7.26 -35.32 38.87
CA SER A 33 -6.18 -35.26 39.88
C SER A 33 -5.50 -33.90 39.82
N MET A 34 -6.02 -32.91 40.55
CA MET A 34 -5.21 -31.87 41.21
C MET A 34 -6.15 -31.02 42.09
N SER A 35 -5.88 -31.04 43.39
CA SER A 35 -6.61 -30.28 44.41
C SER A 35 -6.20 -28.80 44.30
N CYS A 36 -7.07 -27.97 43.74
CA CYS A 36 -7.01 -26.51 43.90
C CYS A 36 -8.12 -26.10 44.89
N SER A 37 -7.72 -25.42 45.95
CA SER A 37 -8.60 -24.81 46.94
C SER A 37 -9.62 -23.88 46.28
N LYS A 38 -10.89 -24.04 46.66
CA LYS A 38 -12.00 -23.17 46.22
C LYS A 38 -11.70 -21.69 46.55
N PRO A 39 -11.91 -20.75 45.63
CA PRO A 39 -12.05 -19.35 46.01
C PRO A 39 -13.35 -19.18 46.80
N ALA A 40 -13.30 -18.33 47.83
CA ALA A 40 -14.47 -17.93 48.60
C ALA A 40 -15.54 -17.31 47.69
N PRO A 41 -16.84 -17.53 47.96
CA PRO A 41 -17.90 -16.91 47.18
C PRO A 41 -17.82 -15.39 47.35
N THR A 42 -17.59 -14.68 46.24
CA THR A 42 -17.80 -13.24 46.15
C THR A 42 -19.27 -12.95 46.43
N GLU A 43 -19.54 -12.32 47.57
CA GLU A 43 -20.83 -11.73 47.90
C GLU A 43 -21.28 -10.81 46.76
N ALA A 44 -22.50 -11.04 46.27
CA ALA A 44 -23.14 -10.13 45.33
C ALA A 44 -23.39 -8.81 46.07
N SER A 45 -22.53 -7.82 45.80
CA SER A 45 -22.78 -6.45 46.25
C SER A 45 -24.05 -5.96 45.57
N THR A 46 -25.08 -5.66 46.37
CA THR A 46 -26.24 -4.89 45.94
C THR A 46 -25.78 -3.63 45.21
N PRO A 47 -26.42 -3.26 44.08
CA PRO A 47 -26.04 -2.05 43.36
C PRO A 47 -26.27 -0.86 44.30
N VAL A 48 -25.16 -0.25 44.73
CA VAL A 48 -25.18 1.03 45.42
C VAL A 48 -25.97 1.99 44.53
N PRO A 49 -27.05 2.63 45.02
CA PRO A 49 -27.78 3.60 44.22
C PRO A 49 -26.79 4.65 43.74
N ALA A 50 -26.73 4.87 42.43
CA ALA A 50 -25.81 5.82 41.80
C ALA A 50 -25.97 7.18 42.47
N ILE A 51 -25.06 7.49 43.40
CA ILE A 51 -24.93 8.82 43.95
C ILE A 51 -24.59 9.69 42.74
N LYS A 52 -25.47 10.66 42.42
CA LYS A 52 -25.22 11.76 41.49
C LYS A 52 -24.06 12.62 42.03
N GLN A 53 -22.86 12.08 42.15
CA GLN A 53 -21.68 12.92 42.15
C GLN A 53 -21.54 13.38 40.70
N ALA A 54 -21.79 14.67 40.48
CA ALA A 54 -21.24 15.35 39.32
C ALA A 54 -19.71 15.20 39.43
N GLU A 55 -19.19 14.07 38.93
CA GLU A 55 -17.76 13.84 38.75
C GLU A 55 -17.17 15.11 38.13
N SER A 56 -16.00 15.52 38.64
CA SER A 56 -15.33 16.77 38.31
C SER A 56 -15.00 16.87 36.81
N TRP A 57 -15.98 17.20 35.99
CA TRP A 57 -15.80 17.57 34.59
C TRP A 57 -15.11 18.94 34.56
N PRO A 58 -14.04 19.11 33.78
CA PRO A 58 -13.53 18.25 32.69
C PRO A 58 -12.78 16.96 33.12
N LYS A 59 -13.01 15.82 32.44
CA LYS A 59 -12.19 14.61 32.62
C LYS A 59 -10.87 14.73 31.84
N ALA A 60 -9.80 14.15 32.36
CA ALA A 60 -8.52 14.08 31.64
C ALA A 60 -8.69 13.33 30.31
N ASP A 61 -8.10 13.88 29.24
CA ASP A 61 -8.03 13.24 27.94
C ASP A 61 -7.17 11.96 28.01
N LYS A 62 -7.66 10.84 27.46
CA LYS A 62 -6.96 9.55 27.55
C LYS A 62 -5.61 9.57 26.83
N LEU A 63 -5.48 10.36 25.76
CA LEU A 63 -4.18 10.52 25.09
C LEU A 63 -3.23 11.27 26.03
N THR A 64 -3.67 12.37 26.65
CA THR A 64 -2.85 13.10 27.63
C THR A 64 -2.39 12.20 28.80
N ALA A 65 -3.27 11.34 29.31
CA ALA A 65 -2.90 10.35 30.32
C ALA A 65 -1.88 9.31 29.81
N ALA A 66 -2.04 8.83 28.57
CA ALA A 66 -1.10 7.91 27.94
C ALA A 66 0.26 8.58 27.69
N LEU A 67 0.26 9.82 27.20
CA LEU A 67 1.45 10.66 26.99
C LEU A 67 2.24 10.87 28.28
N SER A 68 1.54 11.20 29.37
CA SER A 68 2.14 11.31 30.71
C SER A 68 2.76 9.98 31.15
N THR A 69 2.06 8.86 30.94
CA THR A 69 2.56 7.51 31.28
C THR A 69 3.85 7.16 30.54
N ILE A 70 4.01 7.63 29.30
CA ILE A 70 5.21 7.36 28.49
C ILE A 70 6.28 8.46 28.59
N GLY A 71 6.03 9.50 29.38
CA GLY A 71 6.96 10.64 29.59
C GLY A 71 7.16 11.48 28.33
N MET A 72 6.14 11.63 27.49
CA MET A 72 6.20 12.44 26.26
C MET A 72 5.16 13.55 26.30
N ASN A 73 5.48 14.68 25.69
CA ASN A 73 4.57 15.81 25.52
C ASN A 73 4.71 16.35 24.09
N PRO A 74 3.67 16.97 23.50
CA PRO A 74 3.83 17.71 22.26
C PRO A 74 4.91 18.78 22.40
N ASP A 75 5.72 18.99 21.36
CA ASP A 75 6.71 20.05 21.36
C ASP A 75 6.02 21.40 21.54
N GLU A 76 6.72 22.33 22.20
CA GLU A 76 6.18 23.64 22.59
C GLU A 76 5.52 24.36 21.42
N LYS A 77 6.17 24.38 20.26
CA LYS A 77 5.65 25.03 19.05
C LYS A 77 4.30 24.51 18.55
N PHE A 78 3.92 23.26 18.88
CA PHE A 78 2.62 22.70 18.48
C PHE A 78 1.52 23.00 19.50
N ARG A 79 1.88 23.23 20.77
CA ARG A 79 0.94 23.62 21.83
C ARG A 79 0.80 25.14 22.02
N THR A 80 1.78 25.93 21.58
CA THR A 80 1.75 27.39 21.71
C THR A 80 0.67 28.00 20.83
N ILE A 81 -0.18 28.82 21.44
CA ILE A 81 -1.25 29.55 20.76
C ILE A 81 -0.70 30.90 20.29
N LYS A 82 -0.62 31.09 18.98
CA LYS A 82 -0.23 32.38 18.39
C LYS A 82 -1.47 33.19 18.08
N VAL A 83 -1.67 34.27 18.83
CA VAL A 83 -2.74 35.22 18.54
C VAL A 83 -2.19 36.30 17.62
N PRO A 84 -2.77 36.52 16.43
CA PRO A 84 -2.31 37.59 15.53
C PRO A 84 -2.40 38.95 16.21
N ALA A 85 -1.33 39.75 16.14
CA ALA A 85 -1.25 41.03 16.84
C ALA A 85 -2.37 42.01 16.44
N ASN A 86 -2.86 41.92 15.19
CA ASN A 86 -3.95 42.72 14.65
C ASN A 86 -5.36 42.17 14.99
N ALA A 87 -5.47 40.95 15.55
CA ALA A 87 -6.77 40.35 15.89
C ALA A 87 -7.32 40.86 17.24
N ILE A 88 -6.47 41.41 18.10
CA ILE A 88 -6.88 41.97 19.39
C ILE A 88 -7.18 43.45 19.22
N THR A 89 -8.44 43.81 19.41
CA THR A 89 -8.91 45.19 19.48
C THR A 89 -9.47 45.47 20.87
N GLN A 90 -9.72 46.74 21.21
CA GLN A 90 -10.42 47.08 22.46
C GLN A 90 -11.83 46.45 22.55
N ALA A 91 -12.45 46.13 21.41
CA ALA A 91 -13.74 45.47 21.35
C ALA A 91 -13.64 43.95 21.57
N THR A 92 -12.45 43.35 21.39
CA THR A 92 -12.24 41.90 21.49
C THR A 92 -12.37 41.45 22.95
N LYS A 93 -13.50 40.81 23.28
CA LYS A 93 -13.81 40.30 24.62
C LYS A 93 -13.32 38.87 24.84
N TYR A 94 -13.30 38.07 23.77
CA TYR A 94 -13.05 36.63 23.86
C TYR A 94 -11.97 36.15 22.89
N ILE A 95 -11.26 35.09 23.28
CA ILE A 95 -10.38 34.30 22.43
C ILE A 95 -10.93 32.88 22.39
N VAL A 96 -11.38 32.43 21.22
CA VAL A 96 -11.92 31.07 21.04
C VAL A 96 -10.78 30.13 20.71
N LEU A 97 -10.55 29.13 21.57
CA LEU A 97 -9.50 28.13 21.34
C LEU A 97 -10.00 26.99 20.44
N PRO A 98 -9.09 26.32 19.69
CA PRO A 98 -9.45 25.12 18.94
C PRO A 98 -10.09 24.05 19.82
N VAL A 99 -11.08 23.36 19.27
CA VAL A 99 -11.87 22.36 20.01
C VAL A 99 -10.98 21.25 20.56
N GLN A 100 -11.05 21.07 21.87
CA GLN A 100 -10.25 20.12 22.64
C GLN A 100 -10.99 18.77 22.79
N THR A 101 -10.25 17.69 23.04
CA THR A 101 -10.80 16.36 23.33
C THR A 101 -10.75 16.05 24.82
N GLN A 102 -11.70 15.24 25.29
CA GLN A 102 -11.70 14.61 26.61
C GLN A 102 -12.10 13.14 26.49
N ALA A 103 -11.65 12.30 27.42
CA ALA A 103 -11.89 10.86 27.38
C ALA A 103 -11.47 10.24 26.01
N LEU A 104 -12.41 9.82 25.17
CA LEU A 104 -12.16 9.46 23.76
C LEU A 104 -12.54 10.62 22.83
N GLY A 105 -11.76 10.84 21.77
CA GLY A 105 -11.86 12.05 20.95
C GLY A 105 -12.71 11.90 19.68
N PHE A 106 -12.54 12.91 18.83
CA PHE A 106 -13.17 13.02 17.53
C PHE A 106 -12.12 13.42 16.49
N ALA A 107 -12.35 13.02 15.24
CA ALA A 107 -11.49 13.35 14.12
C ALA A 107 -11.13 14.85 14.07
N PRO A 108 -9.88 15.23 13.75
CA PRO A 108 -9.47 16.63 13.67
C PRO A 108 -10.36 17.49 12.76
N SER A 109 -10.80 16.95 11.61
CA SER A 109 -11.72 17.64 10.70
C SER A 109 -13.07 17.93 11.34
N PHE A 110 -13.62 16.98 12.10
CA PHE A 110 -14.88 17.14 12.82
C PHE A 110 -14.76 18.21 13.91
N ARG A 111 -13.66 18.18 14.69
CA ARG A 111 -13.36 19.19 15.71
C ARG A 111 -13.26 20.59 15.13
N ALA A 112 -12.54 20.75 14.01
CA ALA A 112 -12.44 22.02 13.32
C ALA A 112 -13.83 22.53 12.89
N ALA A 113 -14.66 21.67 12.29
CA ALA A 113 -16.04 22.01 11.90
C ALA A 113 -16.93 22.42 13.08
N VAL A 114 -16.84 21.73 14.22
CA VAL A 114 -17.57 22.12 15.44
C VAL A 114 -17.13 23.49 15.95
N GLY A 115 -15.83 23.75 16.03
CA GLY A 115 -15.36 25.05 16.51
C GLY A 115 -15.72 26.18 15.54
N ALA A 116 -15.79 25.92 14.23
CA ALA A 116 -16.16 26.94 13.25
C ALA A 116 -17.65 27.29 13.37
N GLN A 117 -18.48 26.32 13.75
CA GLN A 117 -19.88 26.56 14.12
C GLN A 117 -19.98 27.40 15.40
N LEU A 118 -19.11 27.18 16.39
CA LEU A 118 -19.02 28.05 17.58
C LEU A 118 -18.60 29.47 17.21
N ASP A 119 -17.54 29.63 16.41
CA ASP A 119 -17.07 30.92 15.89
C ASP A 119 -18.23 31.68 15.21
N GLU A 120 -19.01 30.98 14.39
CA GLU A 120 -20.11 31.59 13.65
C GLU A 120 -21.29 31.97 14.55
N ILE A 121 -21.64 31.16 15.55
CA ILE A 121 -22.70 31.50 16.52
C ILE A 121 -22.32 32.75 17.31
N LEU A 122 -21.06 32.87 17.75
CA LEU A 122 -20.57 34.06 18.45
C LEU A 122 -20.64 35.29 17.54
N ASN A 123 -20.19 35.16 16.29
CA ASN A 123 -20.25 36.22 15.29
C ASN A 123 -21.70 36.68 15.01
N LEU A 124 -22.65 35.76 14.88
CA LEU A 124 -24.08 36.06 14.68
C LEU A 124 -24.73 36.71 15.91
N GLY A 125 -24.25 36.39 17.11
CA GLY A 125 -24.61 37.09 18.35
C GLY A 125 -23.97 38.47 18.50
N GLY A 126 -23.17 38.94 17.53
CA GLY A 126 -22.46 40.21 17.63
C GLY A 126 -21.34 40.21 18.68
N ILE A 127 -20.87 39.03 19.09
CA ILE A 127 -19.84 38.88 20.11
C ILE A 127 -18.48 39.01 19.44
N ALA A 128 -17.75 40.07 19.77
CA ALA A 128 -16.39 40.30 19.29
C ALA A 128 -15.42 39.29 19.94
N ALA A 129 -15.02 38.31 19.14
CA ALA A 129 -14.11 37.24 19.54
C ALA A 129 -13.07 36.97 18.45
N ILE A 130 -11.87 36.55 18.87
CA ILE A 130 -10.90 35.94 17.96
C ILE A 130 -11.37 34.52 17.69
N GLN A 131 -11.57 34.19 16.42
CA GLN A 131 -12.08 32.89 16.01
C GLN A 131 -10.97 31.84 16.10
N GLN A 132 -11.31 30.58 16.38
CA GLN A 132 -10.29 29.52 16.41
C GLN A 132 -9.53 29.44 15.07
N THR A 133 -10.23 29.78 13.98
CA THR A 133 -9.74 29.70 12.61
C THR A 133 -8.73 30.80 12.28
N ASP A 134 -8.71 31.89 13.06
CA ASP A 134 -7.67 32.93 13.00
C ASP A 134 -6.40 32.56 13.80
N LEU A 135 -6.51 31.57 14.69
CA LEU A 135 -5.38 31.07 15.49
C LEU A 135 -4.60 29.95 14.79
N ALA A 136 -5.11 29.41 13.68
CA ALA A 136 -4.50 28.29 12.98
C ALA A 136 -3.33 28.73 12.08
N ASP A 137 -2.14 28.22 12.36
CA ASP A 137 -0.96 28.28 11.48
C ASP A 137 -0.52 26.88 11.02
N ILE A 138 0.59 26.78 10.27
CA ILE A 138 1.07 25.50 9.72
C ILE A 138 1.40 24.48 10.82
N ASN A 139 1.81 24.95 12.00
CA ASN A 139 2.16 24.11 13.15
C ASN A 139 0.92 23.76 13.98
N GLY A 140 -0.03 24.68 14.14
CA GLY A 140 -1.21 24.45 14.96
C GLY A 140 -1.87 25.75 15.45
N PRO A 141 -2.66 25.73 16.52
CA PRO A 141 -2.65 24.73 17.57
C PRO A 141 -3.88 23.80 17.56
N PHE A 142 -3.92 22.79 16.68
CA PHE A 142 -4.91 21.69 16.77
C PHE A 142 -4.42 20.52 17.64
N VAL A 143 -3.82 20.83 18.79
CA VAL A 143 -3.57 19.81 19.81
C VAL A 143 -4.89 19.25 20.33
N ARG A 144 -4.83 18.08 20.96
CA ARG A 144 -6.02 17.45 21.53
C ARG A 144 -6.44 18.15 22.83
N SER A 145 -5.49 18.51 23.67
CA SER A 145 -5.75 19.34 24.83
C SER A 145 -4.56 20.28 25.05
N PHE A 146 -4.85 21.49 25.49
CA PHE A 146 -3.85 22.40 26.05
C PHE A 146 -3.62 22.00 27.50
N ASP A 147 -2.36 22.06 27.93
CA ASP A 147 -2.03 21.92 29.34
C ASP A 147 -2.38 23.21 30.11
N GLU A 148 -2.55 23.09 31.42
CA GLU A 148 -2.94 24.19 32.29
C GLU A 148 -1.92 25.35 32.25
N ALA A 149 -0.62 25.04 32.14
CA ALA A 149 0.44 26.03 32.06
C ALA A 149 0.31 26.91 30.81
N THR A 150 -0.03 26.31 29.66
CA THR A 150 -0.27 27.03 28.40
C THR A 150 -1.48 27.95 28.51
N LEU A 151 -2.58 27.47 29.12
CA LEU A 151 -3.78 28.28 29.32
C LEU A 151 -3.52 29.47 30.27
N GLN A 152 -2.77 29.25 31.34
CA GLN A 152 -2.38 30.31 32.29
C GLN A 152 -1.45 31.34 31.65
N ALA A 153 -0.48 30.89 30.85
CA ALA A 153 0.40 31.80 30.11
C ALA A 153 -0.40 32.70 29.17
N LEU A 154 -1.40 32.14 28.49
CA LEU A 154 -2.28 32.90 27.59
C LEU A 154 -3.15 33.92 28.34
N LEU A 155 -3.75 33.53 29.47
CA LEU A 155 -4.53 34.44 30.33
C LEU A 155 -3.67 35.55 30.96
N LYS A 156 -2.40 35.26 31.25
CA LYS A 156 -1.44 36.25 31.74
C LYS A 156 -1.05 37.25 30.65
N GLN A 157 -0.94 36.78 29.40
CA GLN A 157 -0.63 37.62 28.25
C GLN A 157 -1.83 38.50 27.83
N TYR A 158 -3.06 37.97 27.91
CA TYR A 158 -4.29 38.63 27.46
C TYR A 158 -5.28 38.86 28.62
N GLN A 159 -4.86 39.66 29.60
CA GLN A 159 -5.54 39.81 30.89
C GLN A 159 -6.96 40.38 30.79
N GLN A 160 -7.26 41.12 29.72
CA GLN A 160 -8.57 41.73 29.49
C GLN A 160 -9.54 40.81 28.74
N GLN A 161 -9.05 39.70 28.19
CA GLN A 161 -9.84 38.76 27.40
C GLN A 161 -10.22 37.53 28.22
N LYS A 162 -11.36 36.93 27.89
CA LYS A 162 -11.75 35.61 28.38
C LYS A 162 -11.46 34.54 27.33
N LEU A 163 -11.03 33.36 27.75
CA LEU A 163 -10.87 32.21 26.86
C LEU A 163 -12.19 31.45 26.75
N ILE A 164 -12.64 31.16 25.54
CA ILE A 164 -13.74 30.22 25.28
C ILE A 164 -13.12 28.90 24.82
N MET A 165 -13.37 27.84 25.57
CA MET A 165 -12.85 26.50 25.31
C MET A 165 -14.01 25.53 25.17
N LEU A 166 -14.03 24.79 24.06
CA LEU A 166 -15.00 23.74 23.83
C LEU A 166 -14.31 22.38 23.88
N TYR A 167 -14.80 21.49 24.73
CA TYR A 167 -14.34 20.12 24.87
C TYR A 167 -15.38 19.17 24.31
N LEU A 168 -14.92 18.27 23.43
CA LEU A 168 -15.71 17.14 22.95
C LEU A 168 -15.13 15.85 23.48
N GLY A 169 -15.98 14.94 23.93
CA GLY A 169 -15.51 13.62 24.30
C GLY A 169 -16.57 12.55 24.25
N GLN A 170 -16.15 11.32 24.49
CA GLN A 170 -17.04 10.20 24.74
C GLN A 170 -16.66 9.46 26.01
N ASP A 171 -17.66 9.17 26.81
CA ASP A 171 -17.53 8.34 27.99
C ASP A 171 -18.64 7.29 28.01
N LYS A 172 -18.26 6.02 28.22
CA LYS A 172 -19.18 4.87 28.24
C LYS A 172 -20.17 4.83 27.06
N GLY A 173 -19.72 5.20 25.86
CA GLY A 173 -20.52 5.21 24.64
C GLY A 173 -21.41 6.44 24.45
N GLN A 174 -21.50 7.33 25.44
CA GLN A 174 -22.22 8.59 25.32
C GLN A 174 -21.25 9.70 24.92
N SER A 175 -21.65 10.54 23.96
CA SER A 175 -20.87 11.72 23.59
C SER A 175 -21.24 12.88 24.50
N PHE A 176 -20.34 13.84 24.72
CA PHE A 176 -20.64 15.04 25.49
C PHE A 176 -19.91 16.25 24.92
N VAL A 177 -20.44 17.41 25.28
CA VAL A 177 -19.88 18.72 24.96
C VAL A 177 -19.78 19.51 26.27
N THR A 178 -18.59 20.03 26.56
CA THR A 178 -18.38 20.95 27.69
C THR A 178 -17.86 22.27 27.15
N LEU A 179 -18.54 23.36 27.46
CA LEU A 179 -18.08 24.71 27.14
C LEU A 179 -17.57 25.36 28.43
N VAL A 180 -16.37 25.93 28.37
CA VAL A 180 -15.72 26.59 29.50
C VAL A 180 -15.34 28.00 29.09
N ILE A 181 -15.71 28.98 29.92
CA ILE A 181 -15.33 30.37 29.78
C ILE A 181 -14.45 30.75 30.95
N ARG A 182 -13.22 31.13 30.64
CA ARG A 182 -12.18 31.30 31.64
C ARG A 182 -11.55 32.70 31.58
N SER A 183 -11.43 33.33 32.73
CA SER A 183 -10.60 34.51 32.96
C SER A 183 -9.46 34.16 33.94
N GLN A 184 -8.66 35.14 34.36
CA GLN A 184 -7.63 34.92 35.38
C GLN A 184 -8.20 34.39 36.70
N ASN A 185 -9.40 34.86 37.10
CA ASN A 185 -9.96 34.63 38.44
C ASN A 185 -11.26 33.82 38.44
N GLU A 186 -11.86 33.58 37.27
CA GLU A 186 -13.19 33.00 37.14
C GLU A 186 -13.18 31.92 36.04
N SER A 187 -13.92 30.82 36.27
CA SER A 187 -14.12 29.77 35.27
C SER A 187 -15.57 29.29 35.31
N ASN A 188 -16.37 29.66 34.32
CA ASN A 188 -17.75 29.23 34.17
C ASN A 188 -17.82 28.04 33.22
N LYS A 189 -18.64 27.04 33.55
CA LYS A 189 -18.78 25.83 32.75
C LYS A 189 -20.24 25.51 32.43
N ALA A 190 -20.48 25.02 31.22
CA ALA A 190 -21.71 24.39 30.80
C ALA A 190 -21.40 23.01 30.24
N HIS A 191 -22.18 21.99 30.59
CA HIS A 191 -21.93 20.61 30.18
C HIS A 191 -23.21 19.95 29.71
N LYS A 192 -23.14 19.23 28.59
CA LYS A 192 -24.27 18.50 28.04
C LYS A 192 -23.83 17.17 27.45
N THR A 193 -24.48 16.10 27.88
CA THR A 193 -24.40 14.79 27.22
C THR A 193 -25.30 14.77 26.00
N LEU A 194 -24.80 14.27 24.88
CA LEU A 194 -25.48 14.19 23.58
C LEU A 194 -25.42 12.77 23.02
N GLU A 195 -26.55 12.30 22.50
CA GLU A 195 -26.59 11.12 21.65
C GLU A 195 -26.29 11.52 20.20
N LEU A 196 -25.01 11.47 19.82
CA LEU A 196 -24.59 11.90 18.48
C LEU A 196 -24.82 10.81 17.43
N PRO A 197 -25.53 11.12 16.31
CA PRO A 197 -25.68 10.23 15.16
C PRO A 197 -24.35 9.69 14.62
N THR A 198 -24.40 8.56 13.92
CA THR A 198 -23.24 7.99 13.21
C THR A 198 -22.84 8.77 11.97
N ASP A 199 -23.74 9.60 11.44
CA ASP A 199 -23.45 10.55 10.38
C ASP A 199 -22.77 11.81 10.93
N PRO A 200 -21.55 12.18 10.46
CA PRO A 200 -20.85 13.36 10.94
C PRO A 200 -21.62 14.65 10.70
N GLN A 201 -22.34 14.78 9.56
CA GLN A 201 -23.08 16.00 9.27
C GLN A 201 -24.26 16.18 10.23
N GLN A 202 -25.04 15.12 10.47
CA GLN A 202 -26.12 15.13 11.46
C GLN A 202 -25.59 15.36 12.88
N ALA A 203 -24.43 14.79 13.23
CA ALA A 203 -23.79 15.03 14.51
C ALA A 203 -23.33 16.49 14.67
N LEU A 204 -22.79 17.12 13.62
CA LEU A 204 -22.48 18.55 13.60
C LEU A 204 -23.74 19.39 13.85
N ASP A 205 -24.85 19.06 13.18
CA ASP A 205 -26.13 19.77 13.36
C ASP A 205 -26.67 19.63 14.79
N PHE A 206 -26.50 18.45 15.41
CA PHE A 206 -26.91 18.19 16.79
C PHE A 206 -26.09 19.02 17.80
N ILE A 207 -24.77 19.10 17.61
CA ILE A 207 -23.89 19.93 18.44
C ILE A 207 -24.23 21.40 18.24
N LYS A 208 -24.34 21.87 16.99
CA LYS A 208 -24.69 23.25 16.65
C LYS A 208 -25.94 23.73 17.39
N LYS A 209 -27.02 22.94 17.38
CA LYS A 209 -28.28 23.25 18.08
C LYS A 209 -28.11 23.38 19.61
N SER A 210 -27.08 22.77 20.19
CA SER A 210 -26.83 22.82 21.63
C SER A 210 -25.91 23.97 22.06
N LEU A 211 -25.14 24.55 21.13
CA LEU A 211 -24.14 25.59 21.46
C LEU A 211 -24.74 26.88 22.05
N PRO A 212 -25.87 27.44 21.56
CA PRO A 212 -26.44 28.66 22.16
C PRO A 212 -26.84 28.48 23.64
N ALA A 213 -27.46 27.34 23.96
CA ALA A 213 -27.82 27.01 25.35
C ALA A 213 -26.57 26.88 26.23
N LEU A 214 -25.53 26.19 25.75
CA LEU A 214 -24.25 26.05 26.46
C LEU A 214 -23.56 27.40 26.68
N LEU A 215 -23.57 28.30 25.70
CA LEU A 215 -23.01 29.65 25.83
C LEU A 215 -23.74 30.45 26.90
N LYS A 216 -25.08 30.43 26.89
CA LYS A 216 -25.90 31.10 27.89
C LYS A 216 -25.65 30.54 29.29
N GLU A 217 -25.63 29.21 29.45
CA GLU A 217 -25.33 28.53 30.71
C GLU A 217 -23.92 28.85 31.22
N ALA A 218 -22.95 29.06 30.33
CA ALA A 218 -21.58 29.45 30.69
C ALA A 218 -21.42 30.97 30.92
N GLY A 219 -22.49 31.76 30.84
CA GLY A 219 -22.51 33.18 31.14
C GLY A 219 -22.28 34.13 29.96
N VAL A 220 -22.43 33.66 28.71
CA VAL A 220 -22.48 34.51 27.50
C VAL A 220 -23.92 34.67 27.08
N ASN A 221 -24.61 35.59 27.74
CA ASN A 221 -26.03 35.83 27.54
C ASN A 221 -26.33 36.54 26.21
N GLU A 222 -25.33 37.19 25.60
CA GLU A 222 -25.48 37.85 24.30
C GLU A 222 -25.51 36.86 23.12
N ALA A 223 -25.26 35.56 23.36
CA ALA A 223 -25.37 34.52 22.35
C ALA A 223 -26.84 34.23 22.03
N GLY A 224 -27.43 35.02 21.14
CA GLY A 224 -28.77 34.82 20.62
C GLY A 224 -28.86 33.68 19.60
N GLU A 225 -30.07 33.18 19.36
CA GLU A 225 -30.33 32.37 18.17
C GLU A 225 -29.96 33.19 16.92
N PRO A 226 -29.31 32.58 15.92
CA PRO A 226 -29.05 33.23 14.64
C PRO A 226 -30.30 33.95 14.14
N THR A 227 -30.26 35.28 14.08
CA THR A 227 -31.23 35.97 13.23
C THR A 227 -30.98 35.49 11.81
N ALA A 228 -32.05 35.14 11.08
CA ALA A 228 -31.93 34.71 9.70
C ALA A 228 -31.23 35.84 8.93
N ALA A 229 -29.94 35.66 8.66
CA ALA A 229 -29.16 36.67 7.97
C ALA A 229 -29.74 36.77 6.56
N SER A 230 -30.29 37.94 6.20
CA SER A 230 -30.59 38.25 4.81
C SER A 230 -29.25 38.38 4.08
N SER A 231 -28.91 37.42 3.23
CA SER A 231 -27.89 37.68 2.22
C SER A 231 -28.57 38.39 1.06
N ASP A 232 -28.05 39.55 0.70
CA ASP A 232 -28.49 40.25 -0.51
C ASP A 232 -27.99 39.52 -1.77
N SER A 233 -27.00 38.62 -1.62
CA SER A 233 -26.43 37.82 -2.69
C SER A 233 -26.88 36.35 -2.63
N ASN A 234 -27.19 35.78 -3.79
CA ASN A 234 -27.50 34.35 -3.98
C ASN A 234 -26.36 33.55 -4.62
N ILE A 235 -25.29 34.25 -5.05
CA ILE A 235 -24.11 33.70 -5.72
C ILE A 235 -22.84 34.34 -5.17
N CYS A 236 -21.73 33.62 -5.23
CA CYS A 236 -20.40 34.12 -4.94
C CYS A 236 -19.97 35.19 -5.96
N ALA A 237 -19.30 36.23 -5.48
CA ALA A 237 -18.62 37.21 -6.31
C ALA A 237 -17.27 36.67 -6.83
N ASP A 238 -16.88 37.08 -8.03
CA ASP A 238 -15.57 36.76 -8.62
C ASP A 238 -14.41 37.27 -7.75
N SER A 239 -14.61 38.37 -7.01
CA SER A 239 -13.62 38.95 -6.10
C SER A 239 -13.21 38.01 -4.96
N ASN A 240 -13.94 36.93 -4.69
CA ASN A 240 -13.51 35.94 -3.70
C ASN A 240 -12.27 35.15 -4.12
N TRP A 241 -11.88 35.22 -5.40
CA TRP A 241 -10.62 34.72 -5.91
C TRP A 241 -9.46 35.71 -5.76
N ASP A 242 -9.71 36.94 -5.27
CA ASP A 242 -8.67 37.91 -4.92
C ASP A 242 -8.37 37.84 -3.42
N PHE A 243 -7.30 37.13 -3.07
CA PHE A 243 -6.90 36.92 -1.68
C PHE A 243 -6.27 38.14 -1.01
N SER A 244 -5.99 39.20 -1.77
CA SER A 244 -5.50 40.47 -1.23
C SER A 244 -6.61 41.31 -0.59
N LEU A 245 -7.85 41.07 -1.00
CA LEU A 245 -9.01 41.74 -0.45
C LEU A 245 -9.56 40.94 0.74
N PRO A 246 -9.96 41.61 1.83
CA PRO A 246 -10.77 40.94 2.83
C PRO A 246 -12.07 40.46 2.16
N ALA A 247 -12.59 39.31 2.58
CA ALA A 247 -13.90 38.84 2.14
C ALA A 247 -14.92 39.99 2.24
N SER A 248 -15.74 40.18 1.20
CA SER A 248 -16.55 41.39 1.00
C SER A 248 -17.52 41.64 2.17
N GLY A 249 -17.07 42.42 3.15
CA GLY A 249 -17.90 42.93 4.25
C GLY A 249 -18.58 41.86 5.11
N LYS A 250 -19.78 42.20 5.59
CA LYS A 250 -20.62 41.36 6.49
C LYS A 250 -21.38 40.25 5.76
N ASP A 251 -21.23 40.10 4.44
CA ASP A 251 -21.97 39.08 3.68
C ASP A 251 -21.39 37.68 3.97
N ARG A 252 -22.20 36.86 4.65
CA ARG A 252 -21.85 35.50 5.07
C ARG A 252 -21.59 34.57 3.89
N LEU A 253 -22.35 34.70 2.79
CA LEU A 253 -22.15 33.85 1.62
C LEU A 253 -20.78 34.12 1.03
N GLN A 254 -20.40 35.40 0.88
CA GLN A 254 -19.11 35.78 0.33
C GLN A 254 -17.94 35.34 1.22
N GLN A 255 -18.09 35.45 2.55
CA GLN A 255 -17.13 34.88 3.50
C GLN A 255 -16.98 33.36 3.34
N ALA A 256 -18.07 32.63 3.10
CA ALA A 256 -18.04 31.19 2.84
C ALA A 256 -17.34 30.86 1.51
N CYS A 257 -17.64 31.63 0.45
CA CYS A 257 -17.01 31.49 -0.87
C CYS A 257 -15.50 31.71 -0.79
N HIS A 258 -15.06 32.80 -0.15
CA HIS A 258 -13.65 33.11 0.05
C HIS A 258 -12.95 32.01 0.87
N ALA A 259 -13.56 31.56 1.96
CA ALA A 259 -13.00 30.48 2.77
C ALA A 259 -12.89 29.15 2.02
N LEU A 260 -13.87 28.81 1.18
CA LEU A 260 -13.83 27.61 0.34
C LEU A 260 -12.70 27.69 -0.69
N ALA A 261 -12.55 28.84 -1.35
CA ALA A 261 -11.49 29.08 -2.32
C ALA A 261 -10.11 28.89 -1.69
N VAL A 262 -9.83 29.56 -0.57
CA VAL A 262 -8.57 29.43 0.18
C VAL A 262 -8.35 27.98 0.63
N GLY A 263 -9.34 27.36 1.28
CA GLY A 263 -9.26 25.98 1.76
C GLY A 263 -8.97 24.95 0.66
N THR A 264 -9.51 25.17 -0.54
CA THR A 264 -9.33 24.28 -1.69
C THR A 264 -7.92 24.40 -2.29
N LEU A 265 -7.39 25.63 -2.36
CA LEU A 265 -6.07 25.91 -2.92
C LEU A 265 -4.90 25.57 -1.99
N LEU A 266 -5.16 25.42 -0.69
CA LEU A 266 -4.17 24.87 0.23
C LEU A 266 -3.84 23.42 -0.15
N PRO A 267 -2.56 23.01 -0.11
CA PRO A 267 -2.14 21.71 -0.58
C PRO A 267 -2.63 20.57 0.35
N ALA A 268 -2.59 19.35 -0.17
CA ALA A 268 -2.80 18.13 0.62
C ALA A 268 -1.53 17.27 0.52
N TYR A 269 -1.20 16.58 1.61
CA TYR A 269 0.02 15.80 1.74
C TYR A 269 -0.28 14.32 1.46
N ASP A 270 0.43 13.76 0.48
CA ASP A 270 0.23 12.39 0.01
C ASP A 270 0.82 11.36 0.99
N ASN A 271 0.17 10.20 1.13
CA ASN A 271 0.77 9.04 1.78
C ASN A 271 1.32 8.09 0.70
N ILE A 272 2.64 8.05 0.57
CA ILE A 272 3.36 7.58 -0.62
C ILE A 272 3.30 6.05 -0.81
N LYS A 273 2.82 5.29 0.19
CA LYS A 273 2.91 3.82 0.19
C LYS A 273 1.63 3.04 -0.06
N THR A 274 0.46 3.67 -0.17
CA THR A 274 -0.80 2.94 -0.38
C THR A 274 -1.56 3.45 -1.60
N PRO A 275 -1.33 2.87 -2.79
CA PRO A 275 -2.12 3.16 -3.99
C PRO A 275 -3.61 2.83 -3.87
N ILE A 276 -4.02 2.10 -2.83
CA ILE A 276 -5.32 1.42 -2.76
C ILE A 276 -6.39 2.24 -2.01
N LEU A 277 -6.04 3.33 -1.32
CA LEU A 277 -7.01 4.16 -0.59
C LEU A 277 -6.81 5.64 -0.90
N GLU A 278 -7.36 6.11 -2.02
CA GLU A 278 -7.43 7.53 -2.43
C GLU A 278 -8.03 8.46 -1.35
N TYR A 279 -8.72 7.90 -0.36
CA TYR A 279 -9.44 8.59 0.71
C TYR A 279 -8.57 9.12 1.87
N SER A 280 -7.24 9.01 1.79
CA SER A 280 -6.35 9.06 2.95
C SER A 280 -5.31 10.19 2.96
N ARG A 281 -5.59 11.32 2.31
CA ARG A 281 -4.65 12.44 2.25
C ARG A 281 -4.62 13.22 3.57
N SER A 282 -3.42 13.53 4.05
CA SER A 282 -3.24 14.33 5.25
C SER A 282 -3.43 15.81 4.92
N MET A 283 -4.31 16.49 5.67
CA MET A 283 -4.51 17.93 5.58
C MET A 283 -3.73 18.67 6.67
N SER A 284 -3.21 19.84 6.33
CA SER A 284 -2.65 20.78 7.31
C SER A 284 -3.74 21.31 8.26
N PRO A 285 -3.36 21.77 9.47
CA PRO A 285 -4.17 22.66 10.31
C PRO A 285 -4.93 23.75 9.57
N ILE A 286 -4.20 24.55 8.81
CA ILE A 286 -4.70 25.74 8.12
C ILE A 286 -5.79 25.32 7.14
N LYS A 287 -5.53 24.28 6.33
CA LYS A 287 -6.52 23.77 5.38
C LYS A 287 -7.81 23.34 6.07
N ARG A 288 -7.71 22.58 7.17
CA ARG A 288 -8.89 22.19 7.97
C ARG A 288 -9.64 23.40 8.52
N ALA A 289 -8.93 24.40 9.04
CA ALA A 289 -9.53 25.62 9.58
C ALA A 289 -10.36 26.37 8.53
N TRP A 290 -9.78 26.59 7.34
CA TRP A 290 -10.46 27.31 6.24
C TRP A 290 -11.65 26.55 5.67
N LEU A 291 -11.53 25.23 5.48
CA LEU A 291 -12.66 24.40 5.02
C LEU A 291 -13.78 24.33 6.07
N ALA A 292 -13.42 24.24 7.36
CA ALA A 292 -14.39 24.29 8.45
C ALA A 292 -15.10 25.65 8.53
N ARG A 293 -14.37 26.75 8.33
CA ARG A 293 -14.94 28.11 8.22
C ARG A 293 -15.91 28.20 7.05
N ALA A 294 -15.55 27.70 5.87
CA ALA A 294 -16.42 27.67 4.70
C ALA A 294 -17.72 26.91 4.99
N TYR A 295 -17.61 25.73 5.63
CA TYR A 295 -18.75 24.94 6.07
C TYR A 295 -19.69 25.72 6.99
N ALA A 296 -19.16 26.33 8.05
CA ALA A 296 -19.97 27.03 9.05
C ALA A 296 -20.62 28.31 8.50
N LYS A 297 -19.90 29.08 7.69
CA LYS A 297 -20.40 30.31 7.06
C LYS A 297 -21.49 30.04 6.02
N ALA A 298 -21.38 28.93 5.29
CA ALA A 298 -22.38 28.49 4.33
C ALA A 298 -23.66 27.93 4.97
N ASP A 299 -23.65 27.69 6.29
CA ASP A 299 -24.81 27.18 7.01
C ASP A 299 -25.77 28.34 7.38
N MET A 300 -26.63 28.68 6.42
CA MET A 300 -27.61 29.76 6.51
C MET A 300 -29.02 29.26 6.88
N GLY A 301 -29.14 28.01 7.36
CA GLY A 301 -30.42 27.40 7.72
C GLY A 301 -31.20 26.83 6.52
N ALA A 302 -32.51 26.60 6.70
CA ALA A 302 -33.36 25.96 5.69
C ALA A 302 -33.51 26.76 4.40
N SER A 303 -33.30 28.08 4.46
CA SER A 303 -33.35 29.02 3.33
C SER A 303 -31.97 29.25 2.69
N SER A 304 -30.98 28.38 2.92
CA SER A 304 -29.65 28.54 2.33
C SER A 304 -29.73 28.57 0.80
N PRO A 305 -29.15 29.58 0.13
CA PRO A 305 -29.15 29.64 -1.33
C PRO A 305 -28.39 28.43 -1.91
N PRO A 306 -28.66 28.04 -3.17
CA PRO A 306 -28.02 26.88 -3.80
C PRO A 306 -26.48 26.91 -3.72
N ALA A 307 -25.88 28.10 -3.87
CA ALA A 307 -24.43 28.28 -3.72
C ALA A 307 -23.93 27.90 -2.32
N ALA A 308 -24.61 28.34 -1.26
CA ALA A 308 -24.27 28.01 0.11
C ALA A 308 -24.38 26.49 0.36
N GLN A 309 -25.43 25.84 -0.13
CA GLN A 309 -25.59 24.38 -0.02
C GLN A 309 -24.43 23.65 -0.71
N ALA A 310 -24.05 24.07 -1.92
CA ALA A 310 -22.94 23.48 -2.65
C ALA A 310 -21.59 23.70 -1.94
N ILE A 311 -21.35 24.90 -1.38
CA ILE A 311 -20.15 25.20 -0.58
C ILE A 311 -20.07 24.26 0.63
N ARG A 312 -21.19 24.09 1.36
CA ARG A 312 -21.26 23.20 2.52
C ARG A 312 -20.89 21.76 2.13
N THR A 313 -21.43 21.26 1.03
CA THR A 313 -21.13 19.91 0.52
C THR A 313 -19.65 19.78 0.11
N LEU A 314 -19.12 20.72 -0.67
CA LEU A 314 -17.73 20.68 -1.14
C LEU A 314 -16.73 20.78 0.02
N ALA A 315 -17.02 21.61 1.03
CA ALA A 315 -16.21 21.71 2.24
C ALA A 315 -16.21 20.40 3.03
N LEU A 316 -17.38 19.76 3.26
CA LEU A 316 -17.48 18.47 3.96
C LEU A 316 -16.77 17.33 3.21
N GLN A 317 -16.89 17.28 1.89
CA GLN A 317 -16.18 16.30 1.06
C GLN A 317 -14.67 16.45 1.24
N GLN A 318 -14.14 17.67 1.13
CA GLN A 318 -12.70 17.92 1.32
C GLN A 318 -12.24 17.66 2.77
N LEU A 319 -13.10 17.87 3.76
CA LEU A 319 -12.82 17.55 5.16
C LEU A 319 -12.84 16.04 5.47
N GLY A 320 -13.33 15.20 4.54
CA GLY A 320 -13.49 13.77 4.75
C GLY A 320 -14.66 13.41 5.68
N LEU A 321 -15.67 14.28 5.77
CA LEU A 321 -16.83 14.12 6.66
C LEU A 321 -18.12 13.71 5.93
N SER A 322 -18.04 13.40 4.63
CA SER A 322 -19.17 12.94 3.83
C SER A 322 -19.31 11.41 3.88
N LEU A 323 -20.46 10.89 4.32
CA LEU A 323 -20.71 9.44 4.44
C LEU A 323 -21.21 8.76 3.16
N THR A 324 -21.59 9.50 2.13
CA THR A 324 -22.27 8.89 0.97
C THR A 324 -21.39 7.93 0.18
N GLY A 325 -20.10 7.78 0.53
CA GLY A 325 -19.11 6.98 -0.22
C GLY A 325 -18.77 7.61 -1.58
N ASN A 326 -19.68 8.41 -2.11
CA ASN A 326 -19.55 9.18 -3.33
C ASN A 326 -18.98 10.56 -2.96
N ASN A 327 -17.65 10.61 -2.76
CA ASN A 327 -16.88 11.86 -2.86
C ASN A 327 -16.84 12.39 -4.31
N GLU A 328 -17.71 11.88 -5.17
CA GLU A 328 -17.87 12.35 -6.54
C GLU A 328 -18.45 13.76 -6.51
N ILE A 329 -17.77 14.65 -7.22
CA ILE A 329 -18.31 15.96 -7.55
C ILE A 329 -19.54 15.72 -8.43
N THR A 330 -20.70 16.23 -8.00
CA THR A 330 -21.94 15.98 -8.73
C THR A 330 -21.94 16.76 -10.06
N PRO A 331 -22.64 16.28 -11.10
CA PRO A 331 -22.81 17.03 -12.34
C PRO A 331 -23.37 18.44 -12.11
N SER A 332 -24.27 18.60 -11.12
CA SER A 332 -24.83 19.91 -10.74
C SER A 332 -23.80 20.87 -10.13
N GLN A 333 -22.81 20.38 -9.40
CA GLN A 333 -21.70 21.20 -8.91
C GLN A 333 -20.78 21.63 -10.05
N LEU A 334 -20.51 20.74 -11.01
CA LEU A 334 -19.70 21.04 -12.20
C LEU A 334 -20.36 22.05 -13.15
N SER A 335 -21.70 21.97 -13.27
CA SER A 335 -22.49 22.85 -14.14
C SER A 335 -23.06 24.09 -13.42
N SER A 336 -22.68 24.31 -12.16
CA SER A 336 -23.12 25.49 -11.40
C SER A 336 -22.75 26.79 -12.14
N THR A 337 -23.66 27.76 -12.13
CA THR A 337 -23.40 29.11 -12.65
C THR A 337 -22.65 29.99 -11.65
N ASP A 338 -22.51 29.54 -10.41
CA ASP A 338 -21.74 30.23 -9.38
C ASP A 338 -20.23 30.14 -9.68
N PRO A 339 -19.51 31.27 -9.72
CA PRO A 339 -18.13 31.32 -10.19
C PRO A 339 -17.12 30.66 -9.24
N VAL A 340 -17.42 30.55 -7.95
CA VAL A 340 -16.53 29.88 -6.98
C VAL A 340 -16.86 28.40 -6.93
N VAL A 341 -18.14 28.04 -6.77
CA VAL A 341 -18.58 26.64 -6.67
C VAL A 341 -18.16 25.85 -7.90
N SER A 342 -18.41 26.37 -9.10
CA SER A 342 -18.11 25.67 -10.34
C SER A 342 -16.60 25.46 -10.55
N GLN A 343 -15.78 26.45 -10.20
CA GLN A 343 -14.32 26.36 -10.34
C GLN A 343 -13.70 25.43 -9.30
N VAL A 344 -14.16 25.47 -8.05
CA VAL A 344 -13.76 24.51 -7.00
C VAL A 344 -14.16 23.10 -7.41
N ALA A 345 -15.38 22.89 -7.88
CA ALA A 345 -15.88 21.60 -8.35
C ALA A 345 -15.02 21.04 -9.50
N LYS A 346 -14.70 21.87 -10.51
CA LYS A 346 -13.81 21.50 -11.63
C LYS A 346 -12.40 21.18 -11.16
N LEU A 347 -11.85 21.97 -10.24
CA LEU A 347 -10.52 21.75 -9.68
C LEU A 347 -10.46 20.42 -8.93
N LEU A 348 -11.42 20.15 -8.05
CA LEU A 348 -11.49 18.89 -7.31
C LEU A 348 -11.72 17.69 -8.23
N PHE A 349 -12.59 17.82 -9.23
CA PHE A 349 -12.78 16.78 -10.24
C PHE A 349 -11.49 16.48 -11.01
N THR A 350 -10.76 17.54 -11.38
CA THR A 350 -9.47 17.44 -12.08
C THR A 350 -8.39 16.83 -11.19
N ALA A 351 -8.36 17.19 -9.91
CA ALA A 351 -7.36 16.74 -8.96
C ALA A 351 -7.60 15.30 -8.47
N ASN A 352 -8.87 14.87 -8.39
CA ASN A 352 -9.26 13.51 -7.98
C ASN A 352 -9.24 12.52 -9.16
N GLY A 353 -9.39 13.01 -10.40
CA GLY A 353 -9.15 12.16 -11.55
C GLY A 353 -7.67 11.80 -11.62
N GLN A 354 -7.35 10.50 -11.66
CA GLN A 354 -6.06 10.05 -12.21
C GLN A 354 -5.85 10.87 -13.49
N PRO A 355 -4.77 11.67 -13.60
CA PRO A 355 -4.54 12.47 -14.79
C PRO A 355 -4.56 11.49 -15.95
N ARG A 356 -5.68 11.47 -16.68
CA ARG A 356 -5.79 10.71 -17.91
C ARG A 356 -4.85 11.44 -18.82
N ASN A 357 -3.61 10.93 -18.84
CA ASN A 357 -2.92 10.77 -20.08
C ASN A 357 -2.85 12.11 -20.85
N GLY A 358 -1.96 12.99 -20.39
CA GLY A 358 -1.35 14.03 -21.23
C GLY A 358 -2.23 15.19 -21.66
N GLN A 359 -3.54 15.17 -21.42
CA GLN A 359 -4.36 16.37 -21.53
C GLN A 359 -3.86 17.33 -20.46
N SER A 360 -3.15 18.38 -20.88
CA SER A 360 -3.00 19.57 -20.05
C SER A 360 -4.42 19.93 -19.62
N ASN A 361 -4.71 19.74 -18.33
CA ASN A 361 -5.99 20.09 -17.74
C ASN A 361 -6.12 21.61 -17.78
N ASN A 362 -6.39 22.15 -18.97
CA ASN A 362 -6.82 23.51 -19.15
C ASN A 362 -8.21 23.57 -18.54
N VAL A 363 -8.25 23.80 -17.23
CA VAL A 363 -9.45 24.29 -16.57
C VAL A 363 -9.79 25.58 -17.33
N ARG A 364 -10.80 25.52 -18.21
CA ARG A 364 -11.16 26.69 -19.03
C ARG A 364 -11.65 27.80 -18.11
N GLY A 365 -11.22 29.04 -18.37
CA GLY A 365 -11.64 30.21 -17.59
C GLY A 365 -10.66 30.65 -16.51
N LEU A 366 -9.50 29.97 -16.35
CA LEU A 366 -8.47 30.41 -15.41
C LEU A 366 -7.92 31.80 -15.76
N GLU A 367 -7.88 32.15 -17.04
CA GLU A 367 -7.35 33.43 -17.52
C GLU A 367 -8.06 34.65 -16.94
N LYS A 368 -9.29 34.48 -16.42
CA LYS A 368 -10.09 35.53 -15.79
C LYS A 368 -9.82 35.70 -14.29
N LEU A 369 -9.12 34.75 -13.66
CA LEU A 369 -8.82 34.79 -12.23
C LEU A 369 -7.60 35.66 -11.94
N PRO A 370 -7.42 36.18 -10.71
CA PRO A 370 -6.20 36.87 -10.31
C PRO A 370 -4.95 35.99 -10.52
N SER A 371 -3.81 36.59 -10.88
CA SER A 371 -2.61 35.86 -11.28
C SER A 371 -2.07 34.91 -10.21
N LEU A 372 -2.11 35.30 -8.93
CA LEU A 372 -1.76 34.43 -7.81
C LEU A 372 -2.68 33.20 -7.76
N THR A 373 -3.97 33.38 -8.00
CA THR A 373 -4.95 32.28 -8.00
C THR A 373 -4.72 31.32 -9.16
N GLN A 374 -4.44 31.83 -10.35
CA GLN A 374 -4.06 31.00 -11.50
C GLN A 374 -2.84 30.13 -11.18
N LEU A 375 -1.81 30.74 -10.59
CA LEU A 375 -0.60 30.06 -10.17
C LEU A 375 -0.91 28.95 -9.15
N LEU A 376 -1.67 29.26 -8.10
CA LEU A 376 -2.03 28.29 -7.05
C LEU A 376 -2.89 27.15 -7.58
N ILE A 377 -3.79 27.40 -8.53
CA ILE A 377 -4.59 26.35 -9.18
C ILE A 377 -3.67 25.42 -9.99
N ASN A 378 -2.75 25.98 -10.77
CA ASN A 378 -1.79 25.19 -11.54
C ASN A 378 -0.90 24.35 -10.62
N GLU A 379 -0.39 24.93 -9.54
CA GLU A 379 0.40 24.19 -8.54
C GLU A 379 -0.43 23.12 -7.84
N ARG A 380 -1.71 23.40 -7.51
CA ARG A 380 -2.61 22.41 -6.92
C ARG A 380 -2.82 21.21 -7.85
N ILE A 381 -3.05 21.45 -9.13
CA ILE A 381 -3.20 20.40 -10.15
C ILE A 381 -1.88 19.62 -10.32
N ASN A 382 -0.75 20.32 -10.36
CA ASN A 382 0.56 19.69 -10.51
C ASN A 382 0.98 18.88 -9.27
N ASN A 383 0.58 19.31 -8.07
CA ASN A 383 0.90 18.65 -6.80
C ASN A 383 0.33 17.23 -6.70
N GLU A 384 -0.73 16.94 -7.46
CA GLU A 384 -1.29 15.58 -7.60
C GLU A 384 -0.32 14.60 -8.25
N ASN A 385 0.66 15.10 -9.02
CA ASN A 385 1.76 14.29 -9.50
C ASN A 385 2.87 14.25 -8.44
N SER A 386 2.98 13.13 -7.74
CA SER A 386 3.97 12.90 -6.68
C SER A 386 5.43 13.14 -7.10
N SER A 387 5.75 13.09 -8.41
CA SER A 387 7.10 13.29 -8.94
C SER A 387 7.44 14.74 -9.30
N LYS A 388 6.45 15.62 -9.45
CA LYS A 388 6.70 17.02 -9.85
C LYS A 388 7.09 17.87 -8.64
N PRO A 389 8.17 18.67 -8.72
CA PRO A 389 8.49 19.65 -7.69
C PRO A 389 7.50 20.82 -7.73
N VAL A 390 7.22 21.40 -6.56
CA VAL A 390 6.41 22.62 -6.42
C VAL A 390 7.22 23.83 -6.91
N GLN A 391 6.61 24.71 -7.70
CA GLN A 391 7.21 25.97 -8.14
C GLN A 391 7.00 27.08 -7.12
N PHE A 392 7.52 26.89 -5.89
CA PHE A 392 7.25 27.80 -4.78
C PHE A 392 7.85 29.20 -4.95
N CYS A 393 8.95 29.34 -5.69
CA CYS A 393 9.58 30.65 -5.89
C CYS A 393 8.67 31.64 -6.63
N ASP A 394 7.82 31.14 -7.53
CA ASP A 394 6.82 31.96 -8.20
C ASP A 394 5.72 32.39 -7.23
N ILE A 395 5.31 31.51 -6.30
CA ILE A 395 4.34 31.84 -5.24
C ILE A 395 4.96 32.89 -4.31
N ALA A 396 6.18 32.68 -3.86
CA ALA A 396 6.88 33.57 -2.93
C ALA A 396 7.09 34.98 -3.49
N ALA A 397 7.23 35.12 -4.81
CA ALA A 397 7.37 36.42 -5.48
C ALA A 397 6.13 37.34 -5.30
N TYR A 398 4.95 36.79 -5.02
CA TYR A 398 3.73 37.57 -4.77
C TYR A 398 3.63 38.15 -3.34
N PHE A 399 4.52 37.75 -2.43
CA PHE A 399 4.48 38.14 -1.02
C PHE A 399 5.78 38.86 -0.59
N PRO A 400 6.02 40.10 -1.05
CA PRO A 400 7.21 40.85 -0.69
C PRO A 400 7.28 41.04 0.84
N GLY A 401 8.44 40.72 1.42
CA GLY A 401 8.68 40.84 2.87
C GLY A 401 8.52 39.53 3.67
N LEU A 402 8.02 38.45 3.07
CA LEU A 402 8.05 37.12 3.69
C LEU A 402 9.37 36.38 3.36
N PRO A 403 9.91 35.55 4.28
CA PRO A 403 11.20 34.87 4.07
C PRO A 403 11.11 33.79 2.98
N LYS A 404 11.75 34.01 1.83
CA LYS A 404 11.83 33.03 0.74
C LYS A 404 13.08 32.15 0.85
N PRO A 405 13.07 30.91 0.30
CA PRO A 405 14.27 30.10 0.18
C PRO A 405 15.39 30.85 -0.55
N GLU A 406 16.63 30.73 -0.06
CA GLU A 406 17.81 31.36 -0.68
C GLU A 406 18.02 30.90 -2.13
N SER A 407 17.56 29.69 -2.46
CA SER A 407 17.61 29.12 -3.80
C SER A 407 16.66 29.78 -4.80
N CYS A 408 15.75 30.65 -4.36
CA CYS A 408 14.81 31.31 -5.26
C CYS A 408 15.49 32.42 -6.07
N PRO A 409 15.50 32.31 -7.41
CA PRO A 409 16.13 33.32 -8.26
C PRO A 409 15.48 34.70 -8.05
N PRO A 410 16.18 35.79 -8.41
CA PRO A 410 15.54 37.10 -8.47
C PRO A 410 14.34 37.03 -9.42
N SER A 411 13.14 37.33 -8.89
CA SER A 411 11.90 37.25 -9.65
C SER A 411 11.87 38.31 -10.74
N LYS A 412 11.47 37.91 -11.95
CA LYS A 412 11.21 38.85 -13.06
C LYS A 412 9.87 39.59 -12.90
N THR A 413 9.02 39.13 -11.99
CA THR A 413 7.67 39.63 -11.75
C THR A 413 7.67 40.41 -10.43
N GLN A 414 7.93 41.72 -10.49
CA GLN A 414 7.95 42.64 -9.33
C GLN A 414 6.95 43.80 -9.48
N ASN A 415 5.72 43.54 -9.95
CA ASN A 415 4.76 44.61 -10.23
C ASN A 415 3.72 44.87 -9.12
N ARG A 416 3.76 44.17 -7.97
CA ARG A 416 2.85 44.46 -6.86
C ARG A 416 3.46 45.47 -5.90
N GLN A 417 2.78 46.60 -5.69
CA GLN A 417 3.10 47.51 -4.59
C GLN A 417 3.00 46.76 -3.25
N ALA A 418 4.00 46.91 -2.39
CA ALA A 418 4.12 46.16 -1.15
C ALA A 418 3.02 46.53 -0.13
N THR A 419 1.86 45.90 -0.26
CA THR A 419 0.84 45.86 0.81
C THR A 419 1.16 44.70 1.74
N ALA A 420 0.97 44.89 3.04
CA ALA A 420 1.10 43.79 3.99
C ALA A 420 0.11 42.66 3.64
N PRO A 421 0.55 41.39 3.60
CA PRO A 421 -0.31 40.30 3.19
C PRO A 421 -1.44 40.05 4.19
N GLY A 422 -2.63 39.74 3.69
CA GLY A 422 -3.78 39.34 4.51
C GLY A 422 -3.63 37.93 5.10
N ASN A 423 -4.56 37.54 5.99
CA ASN A 423 -4.52 36.21 6.64
C ASN A 423 -4.62 35.05 5.63
N ALA A 424 -5.43 35.20 4.57
CA ALA A 424 -5.56 34.20 3.50
C ALA A 424 -4.24 34.03 2.72
N GLU A 425 -3.58 35.15 2.42
CA GLU A 425 -2.28 35.19 1.74
C GLU A 425 -1.18 34.53 2.57
N ILE A 426 -1.11 34.86 3.87
CA ILE A 426 -0.15 34.24 4.81
C ILE A 426 -0.39 32.73 4.91
N ALA A 427 -1.65 32.30 5.01
CA ALA A 427 -2.02 30.89 5.06
C ALA A 427 -1.55 30.12 3.81
N LEU A 428 -1.83 30.67 2.62
CA LEU A 428 -1.41 30.09 1.34
C LEU A 428 0.12 30.04 1.24
N TYR A 429 0.81 31.11 1.63
CA TYR A 429 2.27 31.17 1.61
C TYR A 429 2.90 30.08 2.47
N GLN A 430 2.51 30.00 3.76
CA GLN A 430 3.14 29.09 4.71
C GLN A 430 2.93 27.61 4.34
N ASP A 431 1.72 27.22 3.92
CA ASP A 431 1.42 25.82 3.62
C ASP A 431 2.06 25.37 2.30
N TRP A 432 2.14 26.26 1.29
CA TRP A 432 2.86 25.96 0.06
C TRP A 432 4.39 25.94 0.25
N GLN A 433 4.92 26.73 1.17
CA GLN A 433 6.33 26.65 1.57
C GLN A 433 6.62 25.27 2.17
N LEU A 434 5.81 24.83 3.11
CA LEU A 434 5.93 23.51 3.72
C LEU A 434 5.82 22.39 2.67
N MET A 435 4.85 22.49 1.75
CA MET A 435 4.68 21.51 0.67
C MET A 435 5.89 21.43 -0.27
N PHE A 436 6.51 22.57 -0.60
CA PHE A 436 7.74 22.61 -1.40
C PHE A 436 8.87 21.80 -0.76
N TYR A 437 9.13 22.02 0.52
CA TYR A 437 10.15 21.28 1.25
C TYR A 437 9.78 19.81 1.41
N TYR A 438 8.50 19.51 1.67
CA TYR A 438 7.98 18.15 1.77
C TYR A 438 8.17 17.35 0.47
N LYS A 439 7.76 17.89 -0.69
CA LYS A 439 7.92 17.22 -2.00
C LYS A 439 9.40 17.09 -2.38
N SER A 440 10.21 18.09 -2.05
CA SER A 440 11.66 18.03 -2.29
C SER A 440 12.30 16.88 -1.52
N ALA A 441 12.05 16.77 -0.21
CA ALA A 441 12.56 15.67 0.60
C ALA A 441 12.00 14.31 0.15
N THR A 442 10.69 14.23 -0.12
CA THR A 442 10.02 13.03 -0.64
C THR A 442 10.64 12.53 -1.94
N ARG A 443 10.96 13.44 -2.87
CA ARG A 443 11.57 13.09 -4.15
C ARG A 443 12.89 12.36 -3.95
N TYR A 444 13.77 12.85 -3.08
CA TYR A 444 15.05 12.18 -2.82
C TYR A 444 14.84 10.84 -2.10
N VAL A 445 14.05 10.85 -1.03
CA VAL A 445 13.92 9.67 -0.16
C VAL A 445 13.12 8.56 -0.84
N ASN A 446 11.91 8.87 -1.32
CA ASN A 446 10.95 7.87 -1.75
C ASN A 446 10.98 7.62 -3.27
N PHE A 447 11.18 8.66 -4.09
CA PHE A 447 11.14 8.51 -5.54
C PHE A 447 12.49 8.12 -6.15
N LEU A 448 13.57 8.77 -5.70
CA LEU A 448 14.92 8.49 -6.18
C LEU A 448 15.63 7.38 -5.39
N GLY A 449 15.14 7.04 -4.19
CA GLY A 449 15.78 6.05 -3.32
C GLY A 449 17.15 6.51 -2.81
N LEU A 450 17.32 7.81 -2.58
CA LEU A 450 18.55 8.46 -2.13
C LEU A 450 18.36 9.04 -0.72
N PRO A 451 18.24 8.18 0.32
CA PRO A 451 17.87 8.60 1.67
C PRO A 451 18.90 9.54 2.31
N GLU A 452 20.20 9.32 2.09
CA GLU A 452 21.27 10.18 2.62
C GLU A 452 21.18 11.62 2.09
N GLN A 453 20.97 11.76 0.78
CA GLN A 453 20.80 13.08 0.15
C GLN A 453 19.52 13.75 0.65
N GLY A 454 18.45 12.98 0.84
CA GLY A 454 17.22 13.46 1.47
C GLY A 454 17.47 13.99 2.88
N LEU A 455 18.27 13.31 3.70
CA LEU A 455 18.62 13.75 5.05
C LEU A 455 19.50 15.00 5.07
N MET A 456 20.50 15.06 4.20
CA MET A 456 21.33 16.26 4.01
C MET A 456 20.48 17.45 3.60
N LEU A 457 19.54 17.24 2.68
CA LEU A 457 18.62 18.26 2.22
C LEU A 457 17.72 18.76 3.37
N ILE A 458 17.12 17.84 4.15
CA ILE A 458 16.30 18.21 5.31
C ILE A 458 17.11 19.02 6.34
N ALA A 459 18.37 18.68 6.55
CA ALA A 459 19.25 19.41 7.49
C ALA A 459 19.56 20.85 7.04
N GLN A 460 19.37 21.17 5.76
CA GLN A 460 19.55 22.53 5.21
C GLN A 460 18.26 23.36 5.23
N PHE A 461 17.12 22.77 5.60
CA PHE A 461 15.85 23.48 5.65
C PHE A 461 15.82 24.44 6.85
N PRO A 462 15.03 25.53 6.78
CA PRO A 462 14.74 26.36 7.94
C PRO A 462 14.28 25.50 9.13
N GLU A 463 14.76 25.81 10.33
CA GLU A 463 14.56 24.95 11.51
C GLU A 463 13.07 24.68 11.80
N ASP A 464 12.22 25.70 11.64
CA ASP A 464 10.77 25.62 11.82
C ASP A 464 10.11 24.67 10.82
N ILE A 465 10.57 24.65 9.57
CA ILE A 465 10.14 23.71 8.54
C ILE A 465 10.71 22.31 8.77
N ALA A 466 12.02 22.20 9.02
CA ALA A 466 12.71 20.93 9.21
C ALA A 466 12.08 20.14 10.36
N SER A 467 11.73 20.84 11.45
CA SER A 467 11.09 20.27 12.63
C SER A 467 9.59 20.02 12.45
N HIS A 468 8.97 20.39 11.32
CA HIS A 468 7.55 20.11 11.06
C HIS A 468 7.31 18.59 11.02
N PRO A 469 6.22 18.05 11.59
CA PRO A 469 6.06 16.60 11.72
C PRO A 469 6.07 15.88 10.38
N TYR A 470 5.53 16.47 9.32
CA TYR A 470 5.60 15.91 7.96
C TYR A 470 7.03 15.74 7.43
N LEU A 471 7.95 16.64 7.78
CA LEU A 471 9.36 16.54 7.37
C LEU A 471 10.10 15.54 8.27
N GLN A 472 9.81 15.52 9.56
CA GLN A 472 10.35 14.51 10.47
C GLN A 472 9.89 13.09 10.10
N GLN A 473 8.70 12.92 9.53
CA GLN A 473 8.25 11.65 8.95
C GLN A 473 9.12 11.22 7.77
N ILE A 474 9.40 12.12 6.82
CA ILE A 474 10.26 11.80 5.68
C ILE A 474 11.69 11.51 6.16
N LYS A 475 12.18 12.28 7.13
CA LYS A 475 13.47 12.03 7.79
C LYS A 475 13.53 10.62 8.35
N TYR A 476 12.50 10.19 9.10
CA TYR A 476 12.42 8.85 9.64
C TYR A 476 12.39 7.78 8.53
N ALA A 477 11.56 7.95 7.50
CA ALA A 477 11.52 7.03 6.35
C ALA A 477 12.88 6.93 5.64
N ALA A 478 13.62 8.03 5.54
CA ALA A 478 14.98 8.04 5.01
C ALA A 478 15.93 7.23 5.90
N GLN A 479 15.96 7.50 7.21
CA GLN A 479 16.81 6.78 8.16
C GLN A 479 16.50 5.28 8.22
N GLN A 480 15.24 4.89 7.99
CA GLN A 480 14.79 3.51 7.89
C GLN A 480 15.29 2.78 6.65
N SER A 481 15.43 3.50 5.54
CA SER A 481 15.86 2.96 4.24
C SER A 481 17.38 3.04 4.03
N MET A 482 18.11 3.73 4.92
CA MET A 482 19.56 3.73 4.91
C MET A 482 20.11 2.33 5.12
N LYS A 483 21.07 1.96 4.27
CA LYS A 483 21.88 0.75 4.48
C LYS A 483 22.91 1.07 5.54
N ILE A 484 22.75 0.47 6.71
CA ILE A 484 23.72 0.58 7.79
C ILE A 484 24.78 -0.49 7.54
N ASN A 485 25.96 -0.07 7.09
CA ASN A 485 27.13 -0.92 7.06
C ASN A 485 27.72 -0.93 8.47
N GLY A 486 27.50 -2.01 9.24
CA GLY A 486 27.92 -2.09 10.63
C GLY A 486 27.60 -3.44 11.25
N SER A 487 27.93 -3.61 12.53
CA SER A 487 27.58 -4.79 13.31
C SER A 487 26.07 -4.82 13.64
N ALA A 488 25.60 -5.93 14.21
CA ALA A 488 24.22 -6.01 14.70
C ALA A 488 23.96 -4.97 15.81
N GLU A 489 24.97 -4.65 16.61
CA GLU A 489 24.95 -3.60 17.62
C GLU A 489 24.82 -2.20 16.99
N ASP A 490 25.51 -1.91 15.90
CA ASP A 490 25.38 -0.63 15.17
C ASP A 490 23.95 -0.45 14.64
N PHE A 491 23.39 -1.52 14.08
CA PHE A 491 22.00 -1.51 13.61
C PHE A 491 21.03 -1.33 14.77
N LEU A 492 21.23 -2.02 15.90
CA LEU A 492 20.40 -1.88 17.09
C LEU A 492 20.49 -0.46 17.67
N ALA A 493 21.68 0.10 17.80
CA ALA A 493 21.91 1.45 18.30
C ALA A 493 21.25 2.50 17.40
N HIS A 494 21.37 2.36 16.07
CA HIS A 494 20.68 3.23 15.12
C HIS A 494 19.16 3.11 15.26
N ARG A 495 18.63 1.89 15.43
CA ARG A 495 17.19 1.66 15.64
C ARG A 495 16.72 2.33 16.93
N GLN A 496 17.43 2.14 18.03
CA GLN A 496 17.13 2.76 19.33
C GLN A 496 17.15 4.29 19.23
N ALA A 497 18.12 4.87 18.51
CA ALA A 497 18.23 6.30 18.29
C ALA A 497 17.02 6.90 17.52
N MET A 498 16.36 6.11 16.68
CA MET A 498 15.18 6.57 15.91
C MET A 498 13.84 6.43 16.66
N LEU A 499 13.75 5.59 17.70
CA LEU A 499 12.47 5.29 18.37
C LEU A 499 11.83 6.53 18.99
N LYS A 500 12.60 7.28 19.79
CA LYS A 500 12.09 8.45 20.50
C LYS A 500 11.67 9.56 19.53
N PRO A 501 12.47 9.95 18.52
CA PRO A 501 12.04 10.89 17.49
C PRO A 501 10.77 10.44 16.76
N HIS A 502 10.65 9.16 16.39
CA HIS A 502 9.46 8.64 15.72
C HIS A 502 8.21 8.75 16.60
N LEU A 503 8.30 8.30 17.85
CA LEU A 503 7.21 8.47 18.81
C LEU A 503 6.86 9.95 18.99
N GLN A 504 7.86 10.83 19.09
CA GLN A 504 7.64 12.28 19.22
C GLN A 504 6.90 12.85 17.99
N VAL A 505 7.15 12.35 16.78
CA VAL A 505 6.37 12.73 15.58
C VAL A 505 4.90 12.36 15.73
N ILE A 506 4.59 11.16 16.25
CA ILE A 506 3.21 10.73 16.53
C ILE A 506 2.57 11.64 17.59
N VAL A 507 3.32 11.93 18.66
CA VAL A 507 2.91 12.84 19.74
C VAL A 507 2.72 14.27 19.26
N ASN A 508 3.50 14.74 18.28
CA ASN A 508 3.37 16.09 17.73
C ASN A 508 2.22 16.21 16.74
N LEU A 509 1.94 15.13 16.01
CA LEU A 509 0.80 15.09 15.13
C LEU A 509 -0.48 15.13 15.95
N GLN A 510 -0.66 14.27 16.97
CA GLN A 510 -1.92 14.06 17.74
C GLN A 510 -3.20 14.04 16.89
N ARG A 511 -3.05 13.95 15.58
CA ARG A 511 -4.04 14.12 14.53
C ARG A 511 -3.99 12.77 13.88
N TYR A 512 -4.92 11.90 14.26
CA TYR A 512 -4.99 10.62 13.58
C TYR A 512 -5.29 10.89 12.11
N ASP A 513 -4.27 10.67 11.27
CA ASP A 513 -4.37 10.51 9.84
C ASP A 513 -4.13 9.02 9.50
N ASN A 514 -4.50 8.61 8.30
CA ASN A 514 -4.29 7.24 7.84
C ASN A 514 -2.80 6.89 7.68
N TRP A 515 -1.88 7.85 7.81
CA TRP A 515 -0.45 7.61 7.73
C TRP A 515 0.05 6.74 8.89
N LEU A 516 -0.44 6.98 10.12
CA LEU A 516 -0.08 6.14 11.28
C LEU A 516 -0.43 4.67 11.05
N ALA A 517 -1.54 4.41 10.36
CA ALA A 517 -1.92 3.05 10.02
C ALA A 517 -0.88 2.41 9.09
N THR A 518 -0.26 3.16 8.17
CA THR A 518 0.71 2.66 7.18
C THR A 518 2.18 2.72 7.58
N ASN A 519 2.54 3.41 8.67
CA ASN A 519 3.93 3.64 9.09
C ASN A 519 4.16 3.41 10.58
N SER A 520 3.23 2.70 11.22
CA SER A 520 3.36 2.24 12.61
C SER A 520 4.54 1.26 12.76
N LEU A 521 5.35 1.43 13.82
CA LEU A 521 6.34 0.41 14.25
C LEU A 521 5.66 -0.90 14.65
N SER A 522 4.40 -0.87 15.09
CA SER A 522 3.63 -2.07 15.46
C SER A 522 3.02 -2.77 14.25
N ASP A 523 2.46 -2.03 13.29
CA ASP A 523 1.63 -2.60 12.22
C ASP A 523 2.43 -2.83 10.92
N HIS A 524 3.48 -2.04 10.67
CA HIS A 524 4.21 -2.01 9.38
C HIS A 524 5.72 -2.24 9.55
N TYR A 525 6.11 -2.88 10.65
CA TYR A 525 7.45 -3.44 10.76
C TYR A 525 7.57 -4.63 9.79
N ILE A 526 7.83 -4.32 8.53
CA ILE A 526 8.22 -5.29 7.52
C ILE A 526 9.60 -5.79 7.92
N GLY A 527 9.59 -6.93 8.62
CA GLY A 527 10.68 -7.88 8.93
C GLY A 527 12.06 -7.65 8.29
N GLY A 528 12.71 -6.53 8.59
CA GLY A 528 14.04 -6.19 8.08
C GLY A 528 15.20 -7.03 8.64
N GLY A 529 14.92 -8.21 9.21
CA GLY A 529 15.88 -9.31 9.18
C GLY A 529 16.57 -9.74 10.47
N SER A 530 16.14 -9.33 11.67
CA SER A 530 16.71 -9.88 12.91
C SER A 530 15.75 -9.89 14.08
N GLN A 531 15.31 -11.09 14.48
CA GLN A 531 14.54 -11.30 15.71
C GLN A 531 15.26 -10.79 16.96
N ASN A 532 16.60 -10.69 16.95
CA ASN A 532 17.36 -10.17 18.09
C ASN A 532 17.10 -8.68 18.32
N ILE A 533 16.93 -7.91 17.24
CA ILE A 533 16.56 -6.48 17.32
C ILE A 533 15.09 -6.35 17.74
N ASP A 534 14.21 -7.25 17.28
CA ASP A 534 12.81 -7.27 17.70
C ASP A 534 12.60 -7.65 19.16
N ASN A 535 13.52 -8.43 19.71
CA ASN A 535 13.53 -8.85 21.10
C ASN A 535 14.29 -7.86 22.00
N ASP A 536 14.87 -6.79 21.45
CA ASP A 536 15.46 -5.75 22.26
C ASP A 536 14.37 -5.07 23.12
N LYS A 537 14.66 -4.98 24.42
CA LYS A 537 13.70 -4.48 25.41
C LYS A 537 13.24 -3.05 25.10
N GLN A 538 14.14 -2.17 24.64
CA GLN A 538 13.76 -0.78 24.33
C GLN A 538 12.86 -0.70 23.10
N ILE A 539 13.13 -1.53 22.08
CA ILE A 539 12.29 -1.62 20.89
C ILE A 539 10.90 -2.16 21.24
N GLN A 540 10.81 -3.22 22.05
CA GLN A 540 9.53 -3.76 22.51
C GLN A 540 8.74 -2.73 23.34
N GLU A 541 9.40 -2.04 24.27
CA GLU A 541 8.77 -0.98 25.06
C GLU A 541 8.27 0.16 24.18
N ALA A 542 9.06 0.62 23.20
CA ALA A 542 8.65 1.67 22.27
C ALA A 542 7.45 1.23 21.41
N ARG A 543 7.44 -0.02 20.92
CA ARG A 543 6.30 -0.58 20.18
C ARG A 543 5.04 -0.68 21.05
N ALA A 544 5.17 -1.10 22.30
CA ALA A 544 4.03 -1.16 23.22
C ALA A 544 3.46 0.24 23.47
N LYS A 545 4.32 1.23 23.70
CA LYS A 545 3.95 2.64 23.84
C LYS A 545 3.26 3.18 22.58
N GLU A 546 3.83 2.91 21.40
CA GLU A 546 3.23 3.31 20.12
C GLU A 546 1.86 2.66 19.92
N THR A 547 1.75 1.35 20.14
CA THR A 547 0.51 0.58 20.01
C THR A 547 -0.58 1.16 20.91
N GLN A 548 -0.24 1.50 22.15
CA GLN A 548 -1.15 2.14 23.09
C GLN A 548 -1.62 3.51 22.56
N LEU A 549 -0.71 4.34 22.06
CA LEU A 549 -1.06 5.64 21.46
C LEU A 549 -1.97 5.46 20.25
N ILE A 550 -1.60 4.59 19.30
CA ILE A 550 -2.37 4.31 18.10
C ILE A 550 -3.76 3.76 18.44
N LYS A 551 -3.88 2.89 19.44
CA LYS A 551 -5.18 2.36 19.90
C LYS A 551 -6.09 3.47 20.41
N ILE A 552 -5.55 4.42 21.18
CA ILE A 552 -6.32 5.58 21.67
C ILE A 552 -6.73 6.47 20.50
N LEU A 553 -5.80 6.74 19.58
CA LEU A 553 -6.07 7.57 18.41
C LEU A 553 -7.12 6.93 17.48
N LYS A 554 -7.01 5.62 17.18
CA LYS A 554 -7.98 4.84 16.36
C LYS A 554 -9.39 4.80 16.97
N ALA A 555 -9.52 5.04 18.26
CA ALA A 555 -10.82 5.05 18.95
C ALA A 555 -11.59 6.37 18.81
N ASP A 556 -11.02 7.39 18.15
CA ASP A 556 -11.77 8.63 17.90
C ASP A 556 -12.92 8.38 16.91
N ARG A 557 -14.07 9.03 17.13
CA ARG A 557 -15.20 8.96 16.19
C ARG A 557 -14.94 9.77 14.93
N PHE A 558 -15.59 9.34 13.84
CA PHE A 558 -15.53 9.95 12.52
C PHE A 558 -14.12 10.01 11.92
N LEU A 559 -13.17 9.27 12.47
CA LEU A 559 -12.02 8.83 11.71
C LEU A 559 -12.57 7.88 10.67
N THR A 560 -12.33 8.14 9.39
CA THR A 560 -12.72 7.23 8.33
C THR A 560 -11.87 5.95 8.38
N PRO A 561 -12.42 4.78 8.74
CA PRO A 561 -12.48 3.69 7.79
C PRO A 561 -13.73 3.92 6.94
N SER A 562 -13.66 3.61 5.65
CA SER A 562 -14.85 3.31 4.87
C SER A 562 -15.72 2.37 5.71
N VAL A 563 -16.83 2.87 6.28
CA VAL A 563 -17.97 2.00 6.50
C VAL A 563 -18.17 1.38 5.13
N PRO A 564 -18.08 0.05 4.97
CA PRO A 564 -18.34 -0.57 3.69
C PRO A 564 -19.65 0.04 3.21
N THR A 565 -19.68 0.60 2.00
CA THR A 565 -20.91 1.23 1.48
C THR A 565 -22.09 0.29 1.73
N PRO A 566 -23.35 0.74 1.87
CA PRO A 566 -24.47 -0.18 2.02
C PRO A 566 -24.43 -1.34 1.01
N GLN A 567 -23.88 -1.12 -0.18
CA GLN A 567 -23.53 -2.13 -1.18
C GLN A 567 -22.39 -3.09 -0.79
N GLN A 568 -21.25 -2.61 -0.27
CA GLN A 568 -20.17 -3.46 0.25
C GLN A 568 -20.54 -4.17 1.56
N ALA A 569 -21.32 -3.53 2.44
CA ALA A 569 -21.87 -4.11 3.66
C ALA A 569 -22.94 -5.15 3.32
N MET A 570 -23.83 -4.88 2.35
CA MET A 570 -24.76 -5.88 1.81
C MET A 570 -24.00 -6.97 1.08
N MET A 571 -22.92 -6.71 0.36
CA MET A 571 -22.13 -7.75 -0.32
C MET A 571 -21.43 -8.63 0.70
N MET A 572 -20.79 -8.06 1.73
CA MET A 572 -20.17 -8.80 2.82
C MET A 572 -21.21 -9.58 3.65
N ALA A 573 -22.35 -8.96 3.96
CA ALA A 573 -23.44 -9.61 4.68
C ALA A 573 -24.16 -10.66 3.82
N ALA A 574 -24.31 -10.45 2.52
CA ALA A 574 -24.86 -11.43 1.58
C ALA A 574 -23.90 -12.60 1.34
N ILE A 575 -22.58 -12.35 1.29
CA ILE A 575 -21.55 -13.39 1.27
C ILE A 575 -21.59 -14.22 2.57
N GLN A 576 -21.84 -13.58 3.71
CA GLN A 576 -21.95 -14.25 5.01
C GLN A 576 -23.31 -14.93 5.26
N ALA A 577 -24.39 -14.43 4.66
CA ALA A 577 -25.75 -14.92 4.83
C ALA A 577 -26.25 -15.83 3.69
N ALA A 578 -25.50 -15.93 2.58
CA ALA A 578 -25.86 -16.84 1.49
C ALA A 578 -25.87 -18.29 2.01
N PRO A 579 -26.97 -19.04 1.81
CA PRO A 579 -27.00 -20.45 2.15
C PRO A 579 -25.86 -21.16 1.40
N LYS A 580 -25.07 -21.97 2.11
CA LYS A 580 -23.89 -22.70 1.57
C LYS A 580 -24.17 -23.43 0.25
N ALA A 581 -25.42 -23.76 -0.06
CA ALA A 581 -25.84 -24.43 -1.28
C ALA A 581 -25.70 -23.58 -2.56
N ASP A 582 -25.89 -22.25 -2.51
CA ASP A 582 -25.81 -21.38 -3.71
C ASP A 582 -24.38 -20.87 -3.99
N VAL A 583 -23.52 -20.83 -2.96
CA VAL A 583 -22.10 -20.50 -3.09
C VAL A 583 -21.30 -21.59 -3.82
N ILE A 584 -21.84 -22.81 -3.92
CA ILE A 584 -21.21 -23.97 -4.58
C ILE A 584 -21.05 -23.79 -6.10
N LYS A 585 -21.68 -22.78 -6.72
CA LYS A 585 -21.53 -22.52 -8.17
C LYS A 585 -20.36 -21.61 -8.53
N GLN A 586 -19.60 -21.08 -7.57
CA GLN A 586 -18.42 -20.29 -7.90
C GLN A 586 -17.24 -21.20 -8.26
N SER A 587 -16.68 -20.96 -9.45
CA SER A 587 -15.50 -21.67 -9.94
C SER A 587 -14.33 -21.54 -8.96
N LEU A 588 -13.60 -22.64 -8.74
CA LEU A 588 -12.35 -22.63 -7.98
C LEU A 588 -11.26 -21.75 -8.63
N PHE A 589 -11.38 -21.50 -9.92
CA PHE A 589 -10.42 -20.73 -10.71
C PHE A 589 -11.17 -19.67 -11.50
N PRO A 590 -11.63 -18.59 -10.84
CA PRO A 590 -12.27 -17.50 -11.57
C PRO A 590 -11.28 -16.90 -12.57
N LEU A 591 -11.79 -16.59 -13.78
CA LEU A 591 -11.08 -15.75 -14.75
C LEU A 591 -10.72 -14.40 -14.10
N ARG A 592 -9.77 -13.66 -14.70
CA ARG A 592 -9.15 -12.47 -14.09
C ARG A 592 -10.15 -11.59 -13.32
N SER A 593 -9.78 -11.27 -12.08
CA SER A 593 -10.49 -10.28 -11.27
C SER A 593 -10.65 -8.96 -12.05
N PRO A 594 -11.85 -8.33 -12.03
CA PRO A 594 -12.13 -7.10 -12.76
C PRO A 594 -11.22 -5.91 -12.34
N LEU A 595 -10.47 -6.03 -11.24
CA LEU A 595 -9.51 -5.04 -10.77
C LEU A 595 -8.22 -4.97 -11.62
N PHE A 596 -7.92 -6.00 -12.42
CA PHE A 596 -6.72 -6.05 -13.27
C PHE A 596 -7.10 -6.47 -14.70
N LYS A 597 -8.01 -5.73 -15.31
CA LYS A 597 -8.35 -5.94 -16.73
C LYS A 597 -7.10 -5.72 -17.57
N ALA A 598 -6.75 -6.72 -18.37
CA ALA A 598 -5.79 -6.54 -19.45
C ALA A 598 -6.27 -5.34 -20.28
N GLN A 599 -5.36 -4.46 -20.66
CA GLN A 599 -5.75 -3.34 -21.49
C GLN A 599 -6.20 -3.87 -22.85
N SER A 600 -7.30 -3.39 -23.42
CA SER A 600 -7.69 -3.81 -24.78
C SER A 600 -6.63 -3.38 -25.80
N GLU A 601 -6.59 -3.99 -26.99
CA GLU A 601 -5.67 -3.58 -28.05
C GLU A 601 -5.87 -2.10 -28.41
N GLU A 602 -7.13 -1.66 -28.49
CA GLU A 602 -7.47 -0.24 -28.70
C GLU A 602 -6.90 0.67 -27.60
N GLN A 603 -6.96 0.24 -26.33
CA GLN A 603 -6.38 1.00 -25.22
C GLN A 603 -4.85 1.08 -25.29
N LEU A 604 -4.18 -0.03 -25.66
CA LEU A 604 -2.73 -0.06 -25.85
C LEU A 604 -2.32 0.83 -27.04
N LEU A 605 -3.00 0.71 -28.17
CA LEU A 605 -2.78 1.56 -29.35
C LEU A 605 -3.03 3.04 -29.04
N GLY A 606 -4.08 3.35 -28.28
CA GLY A 606 -4.38 4.70 -27.79
C GLY A 606 -3.25 5.26 -26.94
N LYS A 607 -2.75 4.48 -25.97
CA LYS A 607 -1.59 4.85 -25.15
C LYS A 607 -0.32 5.03 -25.97
N ILE A 608 -0.03 4.13 -26.91
CA ILE A 608 1.15 4.23 -27.78
C ILE A 608 1.07 5.46 -28.68
N LYS A 609 -0.12 5.78 -29.20
CA LYS A 609 -0.35 6.98 -30.01
C LYS A 609 -0.10 8.25 -29.21
N GLU A 610 -0.57 8.27 -27.97
CA GLU A 610 -0.44 9.41 -27.07
C GLU A 610 0.99 9.55 -26.50
N TYR A 611 1.62 8.42 -26.20
CA TYR A 611 2.99 8.29 -25.71
C TYR A 611 3.80 7.35 -26.58
N PRO A 612 4.36 7.83 -27.70
CA PRO A 612 5.15 6.99 -28.59
C PRO A 612 6.38 6.34 -27.94
N GLY A 613 6.85 6.88 -26.81
CA GLY A 613 7.95 6.33 -26.00
C GLY A 613 7.53 5.41 -24.84
N ASP A 614 6.26 4.98 -24.77
CA ASP A 614 5.81 3.98 -23.80
C ASP A 614 6.18 2.56 -24.27
N MET A 615 7.33 2.07 -23.80
CA MET A 615 7.83 0.74 -24.16
C MET A 615 6.98 -0.39 -23.57
N ASP A 616 6.46 -0.23 -22.35
CA ASP A 616 5.68 -1.28 -21.69
C ASP A 616 4.40 -1.58 -22.49
N SER A 617 3.67 -0.55 -22.91
CA SER A 617 2.47 -0.72 -23.75
C SER A 617 2.80 -1.37 -25.11
N ARG A 618 3.97 -1.06 -25.70
CA ARG A 618 4.43 -1.68 -26.95
C ARG A 618 4.76 -3.15 -26.78
N VAL A 619 5.44 -3.51 -25.69
CA VAL A 619 5.76 -4.91 -25.36
C VAL A 619 4.49 -5.70 -25.10
N GLU A 620 3.53 -5.16 -24.34
CA GLU A 620 2.24 -5.81 -24.09
C GLU A 620 1.48 -6.06 -25.40
N LEU A 621 1.40 -5.06 -26.29
CA LEU A 621 0.76 -5.20 -27.59
C LEU A 621 1.47 -6.23 -28.48
N ALA A 622 2.81 -6.19 -28.53
CA ALA A 622 3.61 -7.14 -29.30
C ALA A 622 3.40 -8.58 -28.82
N PHE A 623 3.38 -8.81 -27.51
CA PHE A 623 3.17 -10.15 -26.94
C PHE A 623 1.72 -10.62 -27.05
N ARG A 624 0.75 -9.70 -27.03
CA ARG A 624 -0.64 -10.01 -27.42
C ARG A 624 -0.72 -10.56 -28.85
N HIS A 625 -0.10 -9.87 -29.81
CA HIS A 625 -0.06 -10.32 -31.20
C HIS A 625 0.64 -11.68 -31.34
N LEU A 626 1.73 -11.93 -30.61
CA LEU A 626 2.38 -13.25 -30.59
C LEU A 626 1.47 -14.36 -30.05
N LYS A 627 0.70 -14.09 -28.99
CA LYS A 627 -0.31 -15.02 -28.45
C LYS A 627 -1.43 -15.34 -29.46
N GLU A 628 -1.76 -14.39 -30.33
CA GLU A 628 -2.72 -14.55 -31.44
C GLU A 628 -2.12 -15.27 -32.66
N GLY A 629 -0.84 -15.60 -32.63
CA GLY A 629 -0.14 -16.30 -33.71
C GLY A 629 0.47 -15.38 -34.78
N LYS A 630 0.60 -14.07 -34.52
CA LYS A 630 1.41 -13.16 -35.36
C LYS A 630 2.89 -13.52 -35.28
N THR A 631 3.68 -12.98 -36.21
CA THR A 631 5.10 -13.33 -36.33
C THR A 631 5.98 -12.50 -35.38
N LEU A 632 7.21 -12.99 -35.12
CA LEU A 632 8.23 -12.20 -34.40
C LEU A 632 8.55 -10.87 -35.12
N GLN A 633 8.43 -10.83 -36.45
CA GLN A 633 8.66 -9.62 -37.23
C GLN A 633 7.59 -8.55 -36.94
N ASP A 634 6.33 -8.96 -36.74
CA ASP A 634 5.24 -8.05 -36.35
C ASP A 634 5.51 -7.46 -34.95
N ALA A 635 5.92 -8.31 -34.00
CA ALA A 635 6.31 -7.89 -32.67
C ALA A 635 7.51 -6.90 -32.70
N PHE A 636 8.54 -7.21 -33.49
CA PHE A 636 9.67 -6.30 -33.69
C PHE A 636 9.25 -4.97 -34.27
N LYS A 637 8.34 -4.94 -35.25
CA LYS A 637 7.85 -3.70 -35.83
C LYS A 637 7.20 -2.80 -34.78
N ILE A 638 6.40 -3.37 -33.88
CA ILE A 638 5.73 -2.63 -32.78
C ILE A 638 6.76 -2.07 -31.79
N ILE A 639 7.72 -2.89 -31.37
CA ILE A 639 8.74 -2.51 -30.37
C ILE A 639 9.75 -1.52 -30.96
N ASN A 640 10.24 -1.75 -32.19
CA ASN A 640 11.22 -0.88 -32.85
C ASN A 640 10.65 0.48 -33.28
N ALA A 641 9.32 0.64 -33.34
CA ALA A 641 8.68 1.93 -33.53
C ALA A 641 8.73 2.83 -32.26
N TYR A 642 9.41 2.38 -31.20
CA TYR A 642 9.72 3.18 -30.01
C TYR A 642 10.40 4.51 -30.38
N GLN A 643 9.87 5.61 -29.86
CA GLN A 643 10.46 6.93 -30.00
C GLN A 643 11.06 7.37 -28.67
N LYS A 644 12.31 7.82 -28.72
CA LYS A 644 13.05 8.26 -27.54
C LYS A 644 12.36 9.45 -26.88
N SER A 645 12.17 9.37 -25.56
CA SER A 645 11.71 10.51 -24.76
C SER A 645 12.81 11.57 -24.66
N ALA A 646 12.44 12.85 -24.79
CA ALA A 646 13.36 13.99 -24.72
C ALA A 646 13.88 14.32 -23.30
N ALA A 647 13.58 13.50 -22.28
CA ALA A 647 13.92 13.77 -20.89
C ALA A 647 15.44 13.65 -20.59
N ILE A 648 15.93 14.48 -19.65
CA ILE A 648 17.36 14.61 -19.27
C ILE A 648 17.96 13.28 -18.72
N ASN A 649 17.16 12.40 -18.12
CA ASN A 649 17.57 11.05 -17.68
C ASN A 649 17.46 9.98 -18.78
N GLY A 650 17.43 10.39 -20.05
CA GLY A 650 17.04 9.56 -21.19
C GLY A 650 17.80 8.25 -21.29
N ARG A 651 19.13 8.23 -21.10
CA ARG A 651 19.96 7.01 -21.30
C ARG A 651 19.68 5.91 -20.29
N LEU A 652 19.55 6.24 -19.00
CA LEU A 652 19.26 5.26 -17.96
C LEU A 652 17.88 4.64 -18.17
N LYS A 653 16.87 5.49 -18.40
CA LYS A 653 15.51 5.02 -18.72
C LYS A 653 15.53 4.16 -19.98
N GLU A 654 16.20 4.60 -21.04
CA GLU A 654 16.29 3.89 -22.31
C GLU A 654 16.98 2.52 -22.17
N SER A 655 17.99 2.39 -21.30
CA SER A 655 18.59 1.09 -20.97
C SER A 655 17.57 0.13 -20.34
N HIS A 656 16.73 0.61 -19.41
CA HIS A 656 15.64 -0.16 -18.82
C HIS A 656 14.55 -0.48 -19.85
N ASP A 657 14.16 0.50 -20.67
CA ASP A 657 13.16 0.34 -21.73
C ASP A 657 13.60 -0.76 -22.70
N TRP A 658 14.85 -0.80 -23.17
CA TRP A 658 15.33 -1.86 -24.06
C TRP A 658 15.51 -3.22 -23.36
N ALA A 659 15.78 -3.24 -22.07
CA ALA A 659 15.84 -4.49 -21.32
C ALA A 659 14.45 -5.14 -21.13
N ALA A 660 13.37 -4.36 -21.12
CA ALA A 660 12.01 -4.90 -20.98
C ALA A 660 11.66 -5.92 -22.09
N PRO A 661 11.64 -5.58 -23.40
CA PRO A 661 11.39 -6.56 -24.45
C PRO A 661 12.43 -7.69 -24.43
N ALA A 662 13.69 -7.39 -24.10
CA ALA A 662 14.75 -8.41 -24.02
C ALA A 662 14.42 -9.51 -22.99
N HIS A 663 14.01 -9.13 -21.78
CA HIS A 663 13.57 -10.07 -20.75
C HIS A 663 12.34 -10.87 -21.19
N HIS A 664 11.38 -10.20 -21.84
CA HIS A 664 10.17 -10.89 -22.30
C HIS A 664 10.49 -11.98 -23.34
N PHE A 665 11.31 -11.67 -24.35
CA PHE A 665 11.75 -12.67 -25.33
C PHE A 665 12.60 -13.76 -24.69
N PHE A 666 13.52 -13.39 -23.78
CA PHE A 666 14.39 -14.33 -23.07
C PHE A 666 13.59 -15.39 -22.32
N PHE A 667 12.61 -14.99 -21.51
CA PHE A 667 11.77 -15.92 -20.75
C PHE A 667 10.74 -16.67 -21.60
N SER A 668 10.44 -16.22 -22.81
CA SER A 668 9.62 -16.98 -23.77
C SER A 668 10.43 -18.01 -24.58
N GLY A 669 11.76 -18.01 -24.47
CA GLY A 669 12.65 -18.87 -25.25
C GLY A 669 13.03 -18.32 -26.63
N GLU A 670 12.68 -17.07 -26.95
CA GLU A 670 13.01 -16.44 -28.24
C GLU A 670 14.37 -15.73 -28.16
N LEU A 671 15.44 -16.52 -28.05
CA LEU A 671 16.78 -16.02 -27.66
C LEU A 671 17.40 -15.07 -28.69
N ASP A 672 17.18 -15.29 -29.98
CA ASP A 672 17.70 -14.39 -31.04
C ASP A 672 17.06 -13.00 -30.95
N ALA A 673 15.77 -12.94 -30.62
CA ALA A 673 15.07 -11.68 -30.39
C ALA A 673 15.53 -11.00 -29.10
N ALA A 674 15.70 -11.78 -28.02
CA ALA A 674 16.23 -11.28 -26.77
C ALA A 674 17.63 -10.66 -26.95
N LYS A 675 18.51 -11.34 -27.69
CA LYS A 675 19.89 -10.90 -27.98
C LYS A 675 19.92 -9.51 -28.61
N GLN A 676 19.07 -9.25 -29.61
CA GLN A 676 19.01 -7.94 -30.28
C GLN A 676 18.68 -6.81 -29.30
N PHE A 677 17.73 -7.01 -28.39
CA PHE A 677 17.33 -5.97 -27.44
C PHE A 677 18.31 -5.82 -26.27
N TYR A 678 18.90 -6.92 -25.78
CA TYR A 678 19.97 -6.84 -24.78
C TYR A 678 21.20 -6.10 -25.32
N GLN A 679 21.57 -6.29 -26.58
CA GLN A 679 22.66 -5.54 -27.21
C GLN A 679 22.39 -4.02 -27.20
N ARG A 680 21.13 -3.60 -27.41
CA ARG A 680 20.75 -2.18 -27.31
C ARG A 680 20.81 -1.66 -25.88
N SER A 681 20.31 -2.44 -24.91
CA SER A 681 20.41 -2.07 -23.49
C SER A 681 21.87 -1.94 -23.03
N LEU A 682 22.73 -2.87 -23.47
CA LEU A 682 24.17 -2.87 -23.20
C LEU A 682 24.90 -1.69 -23.84
N ALA A 683 24.57 -1.36 -25.09
CA ALA A 683 25.18 -0.23 -25.81
C ALA A 683 24.94 1.13 -25.11
N MET A 684 23.96 1.22 -24.20
CA MET A 684 23.69 2.44 -23.44
C MET A 684 24.80 2.79 -22.43
N GLY A 685 25.59 1.83 -21.94
CA GLY A 685 26.75 2.08 -21.06
C GLY A 685 26.42 2.93 -19.83
N THR A 686 25.32 2.60 -19.15
CA THR A 686 24.76 3.30 -17.99
C THR A 686 25.27 2.76 -16.65
N GLY A 687 25.82 1.53 -16.65
CA GLY A 687 26.09 0.76 -15.44
C GLY A 687 24.82 0.42 -14.66
N SER A 688 23.64 0.42 -15.30
CA SER A 688 22.36 0.06 -14.66
C SER A 688 22.26 -1.44 -14.39
N ALA A 689 21.34 -1.87 -13.51
CA ALA A 689 21.06 -3.29 -13.30
C ALA A 689 20.64 -3.99 -14.61
N SER A 690 19.89 -3.29 -15.48
CA SER A 690 19.49 -3.78 -16.81
C SER A 690 20.68 -4.06 -17.72
N GLU A 691 21.69 -3.20 -17.70
CA GLU A 691 22.92 -3.44 -18.45
C GLU A 691 23.67 -4.67 -17.94
N PHE A 692 23.84 -4.82 -16.62
CA PHE A 692 24.49 -6.00 -16.06
C PHE A 692 23.73 -7.29 -16.36
N TYR A 693 22.39 -7.27 -16.30
CA TYR A 693 21.60 -8.41 -16.75
C TYR A 693 21.81 -8.69 -18.24
N ALA A 694 21.84 -7.65 -19.08
CA ALA A 694 22.12 -7.82 -20.51
C ALA A 694 23.49 -8.47 -20.74
N GLN A 695 24.54 -8.04 -20.03
CA GLN A 695 25.88 -8.65 -20.10
C GLN A 695 25.82 -10.14 -19.75
N THR A 696 25.28 -10.50 -18.58
CA THR A 696 25.16 -11.90 -18.16
C THR A 696 24.33 -12.72 -19.16
N ARG A 697 23.17 -12.23 -19.60
CA ARG A 697 22.26 -12.97 -20.49
C ARG A 697 22.83 -13.16 -21.88
N LEU A 698 23.53 -12.18 -22.45
CA LEU A 698 24.19 -12.33 -23.75
C LEU A 698 25.24 -13.43 -23.72
N LYS A 699 26.03 -13.52 -22.63
CA LYS A 699 27.00 -14.60 -22.46
C LYS A 699 26.36 -15.96 -22.30
N LEU A 700 25.23 -16.04 -21.59
CA LEU A 700 24.44 -17.27 -21.52
C LEU A 700 23.92 -17.70 -22.88
N ILE A 701 23.33 -16.78 -23.66
CA ILE A 701 22.85 -17.03 -25.03
C ILE A 701 23.98 -17.53 -25.95
N ASP A 702 25.21 -17.08 -25.73
CA ASP A 702 26.39 -17.50 -26.48
C ASP A 702 27.08 -18.76 -25.92
N HIS A 703 26.46 -19.49 -24.98
CA HIS A 703 27.04 -20.66 -24.29
C HIS A 703 28.37 -20.38 -23.54
N ARG A 704 28.57 -19.15 -23.04
CA ARG A 704 29.80 -18.72 -22.35
C ARG A 704 29.58 -18.62 -20.84
N LEU A 705 29.35 -19.76 -20.19
CA LEU A 705 28.99 -19.84 -18.76
C LEU A 705 30.00 -19.15 -17.84
N GLY A 706 31.30 -19.40 -18.03
CA GLY A 706 32.35 -18.77 -17.23
C GLY A 706 32.34 -17.24 -17.30
N GLU A 707 32.05 -16.66 -18.47
CA GLU A 707 31.94 -15.20 -18.64
C GLU A 707 30.62 -14.64 -18.11
N ALA A 708 29.52 -15.41 -18.20
CA ALA A 708 28.27 -15.06 -17.54
C ALA A 708 28.45 -14.99 -16.02
N MET A 709 29.20 -15.93 -15.44
CA MET A 709 29.57 -15.93 -14.03
C MET A 709 30.39 -14.69 -13.64
N GLN A 710 31.41 -14.33 -14.42
CA GLN A 710 32.17 -13.10 -14.19
C GLN A 710 31.29 -11.84 -14.27
N SER A 711 30.37 -11.79 -15.23
CA SER A 711 29.40 -10.69 -15.36
C SER A 711 28.48 -10.62 -14.14
N SER A 712 28.04 -11.76 -13.60
CA SER A 712 27.25 -11.84 -12.36
C SER A 712 28.04 -11.39 -11.12
N ILE A 713 29.34 -11.65 -11.04
CA ILE A 713 30.20 -11.12 -9.96
C ILE A 713 30.24 -9.59 -10.01
N GLN A 714 30.46 -9.00 -11.19
CA GLN A 714 30.46 -7.55 -11.38
C GLN A 714 29.09 -6.94 -11.04
N ALA A 715 28.01 -7.60 -11.48
CA ALA A 715 26.65 -7.20 -11.16
C ALA A 715 26.41 -7.23 -9.64
N LEU A 716 26.86 -8.27 -8.93
CA LEU A 716 26.66 -8.42 -7.49
C LEU A 716 27.43 -7.37 -6.69
N ALA A 717 28.65 -7.04 -7.14
CA ALA A 717 29.47 -5.99 -6.53
C ALA A 717 28.79 -4.62 -6.56
N ARG A 718 27.91 -4.37 -7.55
CA ARG A 718 27.20 -3.09 -7.70
C ARG A 718 25.76 -3.13 -7.19
N TYR A 719 25.05 -4.21 -7.49
CA TYR A 719 23.65 -4.44 -7.18
C TYR A 719 23.55 -5.70 -6.34
N ASN A 720 23.49 -5.53 -5.02
CA ASN A 720 23.27 -6.62 -4.07
C ASN A 720 21.85 -7.21 -4.18
N SER A 721 21.54 -7.87 -5.30
CA SER A 721 20.23 -8.40 -5.65
C SER A 721 20.18 -9.91 -5.49
N ASP A 722 19.05 -10.40 -4.97
CA ASP A 722 18.78 -11.84 -4.83
C ASP A 722 18.79 -12.58 -6.18
N PHE A 723 18.40 -11.93 -7.28
CA PHE A 723 18.47 -12.50 -8.64
C PHE A 723 19.91 -12.75 -9.09
N THR A 724 20.81 -11.80 -8.81
CA THR A 724 22.22 -11.93 -9.17
C THR A 724 22.91 -12.97 -8.29
N ARG A 725 22.58 -13.01 -6.99
CA ARG A 725 23.08 -14.05 -6.07
C ARG A 725 22.61 -15.44 -6.50
N ARG A 726 21.34 -15.58 -6.91
CA ARG A 726 20.81 -16.83 -7.47
C ARG A 726 21.68 -17.30 -8.62
N ASP A 727 21.85 -16.46 -9.64
CA ASP A 727 22.59 -16.85 -10.84
C ASP A 727 24.04 -17.20 -10.53
N LEU A 728 24.75 -16.35 -9.79
CA LEU A 728 26.14 -16.58 -9.42
C LEU A 728 26.30 -17.88 -8.63
N ALA A 729 25.51 -18.09 -7.59
CA ALA A 729 25.60 -19.29 -6.77
C ALA A 729 25.26 -20.55 -7.56
N SER A 730 24.21 -20.50 -8.39
CA SER A 730 23.87 -21.61 -9.28
C SER A 730 24.99 -21.96 -10.27
N PHE A 731 25.68 -20.96 -10.84
CA PHE A 731 26.84 -21.21 -11.70
C PHE A 731 28.02 -21.80 -10.93
N LEU A 732 28.28 -21.34 -9.70
CA LEU A 732 29.31 -21.91 -8.84
C LEU A 732 29.03 -23.38 -8.49
N PHE A 733 27.76 -23.74 -8.23
CA PHE A 733 27.39 -25.15 -8.04
C PHE A 733 27.65 -25.98 -9.29
N MET A 734 27.26 -25.48 -10.47
CA MET A 734 27.51 -26.14 -11.76
C MET A 734 29.00 -26.38 -12.05
N GLU A 735 29.85 -25.42 -11.69
CA GLU A 735 31.31 -25.47 -11.82
C GLU A 735 32.00 -26.27 -10.68
N ASN A 736 31.22 -27.04 -9.92
CA ASN A 736 31.70 -27.86 -8.80
C ASN A 736 32.45 -27.04 -7.73
N GLN A 737 31.96 -25.83 -7.43
CA GLN A 737 32.45 -24.94 -6.37
C GLN A 737 31.36 -24.70 -5.30
N PRO A 738 30.87 -25.76 -4.63
CA PRO A 738 29.73 -25.65 -3.73
C PRO A 738 29.98 -24.75 -2.51
N ASP A 739 31.20 -24.74 -1.98
CA ASP A 739 31.55 -23.89 -0.83
C ASP A 739 31.35 -22.41 -1.16
N MET A 740 31.81 -21.97 -2.34
CA MET A 740 31.63 -20.59 -2.80
C MET A 740 30.15 -20.30 -3.10
N GLY A 741 29.44 -21.25 -3.73
CA GLY A 741 28.01 -21.10 -3.98
C GLY A 741 27.21 -20.88 -2.69
N TRP A 742 27.48 -21.67 -1.65
CA TRP A 742 26.87 -21.50 -0.34
C TRP A 742 27.28 -20.19 0.34
N GLN A 743 28.54 -19.76 0.24
CA GLN A 743 29.00 -18.47 0.75
C GLN A 743 28.27 -17.27 0.11
N VAL A 744 27.86 -17.38 -1.16
CA VAL A 744 27.09 -16.33 -1.85
C VAL A 744 25.66 -16.21 -1.30
N ILE A 745 25.03 -17.31 -0.86
CA ILE A 745 23.60 -17.30 -0.50
C ILE A 745 23.32 -17.32 1.01
N GLN A 746 24.09 -18.06 1.81
CA GLN A 746 23.78 -18.26 3.23
C GLN A 746 23.71 -16.96 4.05
N PRO A 747 24.62 -15.97 3.87
CA PRO A 747 24.53 -14.70 4.59
C PRO A 747 23.25 -13.91 4.28
N ARG A 748 22.62 -14.17 3.13
CA ARG A 748 21.43 -13.46 2.66
C ARG A 748 20.13 -14.26 2.87
N ALA A 749 20.19 -15.58 3.02
CA ALA A 749 19.01 -16.45 3.06
C ALA A 749 17.94 -16.03 4.09
N ALA A 750 18.36 -15.70 5.32
CA ALA A 750 17.44 -15.27 6.38
C ALA A 750 16.80 -13.88 6.14
N THR A 751 17.38 -13.08 5.24
CA THR A 751 16.96 -11.70 4.93
C THR A 751 16.63 -11.52 3.45
N ALA A 752 16.33 -12.61 2.75
CA ALA A 752 16.00 -12.59 1.34
C ALA A 752 14.75 -11.74 1.12
N GLU A 753 14.80 -10.87 0.12
CA GLU A 753 13.67 -10.01 -0.27
C GLU A 753 12.78 -10.72 -1.30
N THR A 754 13.30 -11.75 -1.97
CA THR A 754 12.57 -12.51 -2.97
C THR A 754 12.87 -13.99 -2.87
N PHE A 755 11.92 -14.84 -3.27
CA PHE A 755 12.12 -16.28 -3.29
C PHE A 755 13.22 -16.73 -4.28
N GLN A 756 13.65 -15.85 -5.18
CA GLN A 756 14.62 -16.17 -6.23
C GLN A 756 15.99 -16.58 -5.67
N LEU A 757 16.40 -16.06 -4.52
CA LEU A 757 17.62 -16.52 -3.85
C LEU A 757 17.55 -18.01 -3.51
N TRP A 758 16.38 -18.49 -3.08
CA TRP A 758 16.17 -19.89 -2.68
C TRP A 758 16.27 -20.86 -3.85
N VAL A 759 16.09 -20.41 -5.09
CA VAL A 759 16.33 -21.24 -6.28
C VAL A 759 17.78 -21.76 -6.32
N ALA A 760 18.78 -20.99 -5.88
CA ALA A 760 20.16 -21.47 -5.83
C ALA A 760 20.38 -22.54 -4.76
N ALA A 761 19.76 -22.38 -3.57
CA ALA A 761 19.76 -23.43 -2.55
C ALA A 761 19.10 -24.71 -3.08
N TYR A 762 18.02 -24.56 -3.85
CA TYR A 762 17.34 -25.68 -4.50
C TYR A 762 18.30 -26.41 -5.43
N VAL A 763 18.99 -25.70 -6.33
CA VAL A 763 19.98 -26.30 -7.25
C VAL A 763 21.03 -27.11 -6.48
N ALA A 764 21.66 -26.53 -5.45
CA ALA A 764 22.67 -27.23 -4.65
C ALA A 764 22.15 -28.54 -4.05
N GLN A 765 20.98 -28.48 -3.40
CA GLN A 765 20.40 -29.65 -2.73
C GLN A 765 19.90 -30.71 -3.73
N ARG A 766 19.51 -30.32 -4.95
CA ARG A 766 19.21 -31.26 -6.03
C ARG A 766 20.46 -31.97 -6.51
N MET A 767 21.57 -31.25 -6.70
CA MET A 767 22.87 -31.84 -7.04
C MET A 767 23.35 -32.82 -5.97
N GLU A 768 23.11 -32.52 -4.70
CA GLU A 768 23.39 -33.41 -3.56
C GLU A 768 22.45 -34.63 -3.48
N GLY A 769 21.37 -34.67 -4.25
CA GLY A 769 20.38 -35.75 -4.20
C GLY A 769 19.57 -35.77 -2.90
N LYS A 770 19.41 -34.63 -2.22
CA LYS A 770 18.68 -34.54 -0.94
C LYS A 770 17.21 -34.92 -1.10
N LYS A 771 16.70 -35.73 -0.17
CA LYS A 771 15.26 -36.01 -0.02
C LYS A 771 14.56 -34.82 0.64
N LEU A 772 13.23 -34.75 0.49
CA LEU A 772 12.45 -33.63 1.04
C LEU A 772 12.55 -33.53 2.57
N SER A 773 12.57 -34.67 3.27
CA SER A 773 12.76 -34.69 4.73
C SER A 773 14.11 -34.10 5.15
N GLU A 774 15.19 -34.42 4.42
CA GLU A 774 16.52 -33.86 4.69
C GLU A 774 16.58 -32.35 4.43
N VAL A 775 15.85 -31.87 3.41
CA VAL A 775 15.72 -30.44 3.13
C VAL A 775 14.97 -29.74 4.27
N ASN A 776 13.89 -30.32 4.78
CA ASN A 776 13.15 -29.79 5.92
C ASN A 776 14.00 -29.76 7.19
N ASP A 777 14.79 -30.80 7.45
CA ASP A 777 15.72 -30.84 8.58
C ASP A 777 16.81 -29.76 8.44
N TRP A 778 17.31 -29.55 7.22
CA TRP A 778 18.25 -28.47 6.94
C TRP A 778 17.65 -27.09 7.22
N LEU A 779 16.43 -26.80 6.75
CA LEU A 779 15.73 -25.53 7.01
C LEU A 779 15.62 -25.26 8.51
N ARG A 780 15.19 -26.26 9.28
CA ARG A 780 15.08 -26.18 10.75
C ARG A 780 16.43 -25.97 11.42
N SER A 781 17.45 -26.72 11.00
CA SER A 781 18.82 -26.59 11.56
C SER A 781 19.41 -25.20 11.35
N LYS A 782 19.03 -24.54 10.24
CA LYS A 782 19.43 -23.17 9.90
C LYS A 782 18.48 -22.09 10.41
N LYS A 783 17.39 -22.49 11.08
CA LYS A 783 16.30 -21.60 11.56
C LYS A 783 15.60 -20.81 10.44
N TYR A 784 15.64 -21.35 9.22
CA TYR A 784 15.02 -20.76 8.03
C TYR A 784 13.52 -21.05 7.95
N ASP A 785 13.01 -21.93 8.79
CA ASP A 785 11.58 -22.23 8.95
C ASP A 785 10.74 -21.04 9.44
N SER A 786 11.42 -20.00 9.97
CA SER A 786 10.83 -18.73 10.40
C SER A 786 10.83 -17.64 9.32
N VAL A 787 11.51 -17.85 8.19
CA VAL A 787 11.66 -16.82 7.14
C VAL A 787 10.36 -16.67 6.36
N GLN A 788 9.93 -15.43 6.17
CA GLN A 788 8.76 -15.07 5.37
C GLN A 788 9.15 -14.08 4.28
N ILE A 789 8.63 -14.28 3.08
CA ILE A 789 8.79 -13.38 1.93
C ILE A 789 7.37 -13.08 1.45
N ASP A 790 7.00 -11.80 1.43
CA ASP A 790 5.66 -11.34 1.04
C ASP A 790 4.51 -12.10 1.75
N LEU A 791 4.66 -12.27 3.07
CA LEU A 791 3.73 -13.00 3.97
C LEU A 791 3.65 -14.52 3.70
N GLN A 792 4.50 -15.06 2.83
CA GLN A 792 4.57 -16.48 2.53
C GLN A 792 5.75 -17.12 3.27
N ASP A 793 5.48 -18.16 4.06
CA ASP A 793 6.51 -18.95 4.73
C ASP A 793 7.41 -19.62 3.69
N VAL A 794 8.70 -19.29 3.70
CA VAL A 794 9.71 -19.89 2.80
C VAL A 794 9.70 -21.40 2.93
N ASN A 795 9.56 -21.91 4.15
CA ASN A 795 9.53 -23.34 4.42
C ASN A 795 8.48 -24.07 3.57
N ASP A 796 7.26 -23.54 3.52
CA ASP A 796 6.16 -24.18 2.82
C ASP A 796 6.37 -24.15 1.31
N LEU A 797 6.72 -22.98 0.77
CA LEU A 797 6.96 -22.80 -0.66
C LEU A 797 8.18 -23.61 -1.15
N TYR A 798 9.27 -23.59 -0.39
CA TYR A 798 10.52 -24.25 -0.74
C TYR A 798 10.42 -25.77 -0.70
N LEU A 799 9.79 -26.32 0.34
CA LEU A 799 9.52 -27.76 0.39
C LEU A 799 8.57 -28.18 -0.74
N HIS A 800 7.54 -27.39 -1.03
CA HIS A 800 6.66 -27.68 -2.15
C HIS A 800 7.40 -27.72 -3.48
N MET A 801 8.20 -26.70 -3.80
CA MET A 801 9.00 -26.64 -5.02
C MET A 801 9.93 -27.86 -5.15
N HIS A 802 10.59 -28.27 -4.06
CA HIS A 802 11.42 -29.48 -4.01
C HIS A 802 10.65 -30.77 -4.28
N ALA A 803 9.45 -30.89 -3.73
CA ALA A 803 8.62 -32.08 -3.86
C ALA A 803 8.10 -32.28 -5.29
N VAL A 804 7.77 -31.20 -5.99
CA VAL A 804 6.97 -31.28 -7.23
C VAL A 804 7.72 -30.93 -8.51
N THR A 805 8.89 -30.31 -8.42
CA THR A 805 9.70 -29.98 -9.61
C THR A 805 10.62 -31.14 -9.93
N ASP A 806 10.41 -31.78 -11.09
CA ASP A 806 11.21 -32.89 -11.65
C ASP A 806 11.36 -34.14 -10.76
N ARG A 807 10.53 -34.23 -9.73
CA ARG A 807 10.31 -35.43 -8.93
C ARG A 807 8.82 -35.65 -8.79
N VAL A 808 8.44 -36.91 -8.64
CA VAL A 808 7.06 -37.30 -8.34
C VAL A 808 6.96 -37.42 -6.82
N PRO A 809 6.14 -36.61 -6.14
CA PRO A 809 6.09 -36.61 -4.69
C PRO A 809 5.49 -37.92 -4.15
N GLY A 810 6.11 -38.49 -3.12
CA GLY A 810 5.62 -39.65 -2.39
C GLY A 810 4.52 -39.28 -1.37
N ASN A 811 3.91 -40.30 -0.76
CA ASN A 811 2.91 -40.08 0.30
C ASN A 811 3.50 -39.34 1.51
N ASP A 812 4.76 -39.65 1.85
CA ASP A 812 5.47 -38.98 2.95
C ASP A 812 5.75 -37.51 2.63
N ASP A 813 6.03 -37.17 1.37
CA ASP A 813 6.21 -35.78 0.93
C ASP A 813 4.90 -35.00 1.05
N ILE A 814 3.79 -35.59 0.60
CA ILE A 814 2.45 -34.98 0.70
C ILE A 814 2.04 -34.81 2.17
N LYS A 815 2.30 -35.81 3.02
CA LYS A 815 2.08 -35.75 4.46
C LYS A 815 2.91 -34.61 5.09
N LEU A 816 4.19 -34.52 4.76
CA LEU A 816 5.05 -33.43 5.21
C LEU A 816 4.51 -32.07 4.78
N LEU A 817 3.96 -31.94 3.57
CA LEU A 817 3.31 -30.70 3.09
C LEU A 817 1.96 -30.39 3.75
N LEU A 818 1.34 -31.34 4.46
CA LEU A 818 0.11 -31.13 5.25
C LEU A 818 0.39 -30.76 6.71
N GLU A 819 1.50 -31.24 7.28
CA GLU A 819 1.84 -31.03 8.68
C GLU A 819 2.36 -29.61 8.95
N PRO A 820 1.79 -28.85 9.91
CA PRO A 820 2.27 -27.51 10.23
C PRO A 820 3.75 -27.55 10.65
N SER A 821 4.54 -26.60 10.15
CA SER A 821 5.98 -26.51 10.47
C SER A 821 6.23 -26.17 11.94
N ALA A 822 5.27 -25.50 12.60
CA ALA A 822 5.25 -25.20 14.03
C ALA A 822 3.80 -25.15 14.56
N PRO A 823 3.56 -25.34 15.89
CA PRO A 823 2.22 -25.42 16.49
C PRO A 823 1.26 -24.25 16.21
N ASN A 824 1.78 -23.08 15.82
CA ASN A 824 1.01 -21.86 15.60
C ASN A 824 1.04 -21.36 14.14
N LYS A 825 1.60 -22.13 13.20
CA LYS A 825 1.67 -21.73 11.79
C LYS A 825 0.55 -22.37 10.99
N PHE A 826 -0.23 -21.56 10.29
CA PHE A 826 -1.24 -22.04 9.35
C PHE A 826 -0.54 -22.61 8.11
N LYS A 827 -0.77 -23.89 7.81
CA LYS A 827 -0.19 -24.51 6.62
C LYS A 827 -1.04 -24.27 5.39
N ASN A 828 -0.38 -23.90 4.30
CA ASN A 828 -1.07 -23.70 3.05
C ASN A 828 -1.36 -25.03 2.33
N LYS A 829 -2.57 -25.57 2.55
CA LYS A 829 -3.01 -26.86 1.99
C LYS A 829 -2.90 -26.96 0.47
N ARG A 830 -2.88 -25.84 -0.26
CA ARG A 830 -2.76 -25.83 -1.73
C ARG A 830 -1.47 -26.50 -2.23
N PHE A 831 -0.40 -26.47 -1.44
CA PHE A 831 0.86 -27.12 -1.81
C PHE A 831 0.74 -28.64 -1.77
N ALA A 832 0.09 -29.19 -0.75
CA ALA A 832 -0.23 -30.61 -0.68
C ALA A 832 -1.20 -31.02 -1.81
N VAL A 833 -2.21 -30.19 -2.11
CA VAL A 833 -3.12 -30.42 -3.26
C VAL A 833 -2.34 -30.47 -4.57
N SER A 834 -1.46 -29.50 -4.81
CA SER A 834 -0.61 -29.46 -5.99
C SER A 834 0.28 -30.72 -6.10
N ALA A 835 0.89 -31.15 -5.00
CA ALA A 835 1.71 -32.37 -4.97
C ALA A 835 0.89 -33.62 -5.31
N GLN A 836 -0.30 -33.76 -4.72
CA GLN A 836 -1.22 -34.87 -5.00
C GLN A 836 -1.68 -34.90 -6.47
N LEU A 837 -2.00 -33.75 -7.04
CA LEU A 837 -2.41 -33.63 -8.44
C LEU A 837 -1.27 -34.01 -9.40
N ILE A 838 -0.05 -33.56 -9.11
CA ILE A 838 1.14 -33.87 -9.91
C ILE A 838 1.48 -35.36 -9.84
N LYS A 839 1.42 -35.96 -8.65
CA LYS A 839 1.58 -37.40 -8.47
C LYS A 839 0.62 -38.17 -9.36
N SER A 840 -0.67 -37.84 -9.29
CA SER A 840 -1.71 -38.49 -10.09
C SER A 840 -1.51 -38.29 -11.59
N ALA A 841 -1.15 -37.08 -12.03
CA ALA A 841 -0.92 -36.77 -13.44
C ALA A 841 0.22 -37.60 -14.06
N PHE A 842 1.31 -37.83 -13.32
CA PHE A 842 2.46 -38.61 -13.79
C PHE A 842 2.24 -40.13 -13.69
N GLU A 843 1.66 -40.60 -12.59
CA GLU A 843 1.41 -42.02 -12.34
C GLU A 843 0.19 -42.56 -13.09
N GLN A 844 -0.71 -41.68 -13.56
CA GLN A 844 -1.98 -42.02 -14.20
C GLN A 844 -2.86 -42.93 -13.33
N SER A 845 -2.74 -42.79 -12.01
CA SER A 845 -3.50 -43.55 -11.02
C SER A 845 -4.03 -42.62 -9.93
N GLY A 846 -5.03 -43.08 -9.18
CA GLY A 846 -5.61 -42.32 -8.08
C GLY A 846 -6.23 -40.97 -8.49
N THR A 847 -6.70 -40.84 -9.74
CA THR A 847 -7.17 -39.57 -10.31
C THR A 847 -8.41 -39.05 -9.62
N LYS A 848 -9.34 -39.94 -9.30
CA LYS A 848 -10.56 -39.61 -8.55
C LYS A 848 -10.22 -39.11 -7.15
N GLU A 849 -9.34 -39.81 -6.44
CA GLU A 849 -8.91 -39.47 -5.09
C GLU A 849 -8.15 -38.13 -5.06
N ALA A 850 -7.27 -37.90 -6.04
CA ALA A 850 -6.56 -36.62 -6.17
C ALA A 850 -7.51 -35.45 -6.50
N TYR A 851 -8.50 -35.68 -7.36
CA TYR A 851 -9.54 -34.71 -7.66
C TYR A 851 -10.39 -34.38 -6.42
N GLU A 852 -10.91 -35.40 -5.73
CA GLU A 852 -11.70 -35.22 -4.50
C GLU A 852 -10.89 -34.52 -3.41
N PHE A 853 -9.61 -34.85 -3.27
CA PHE A 853 -8.70 -34.18 -2.36
C PHE A 853 -8.53 -32.69 -2.71
N ALA A 854 -8.42 -32.35 -4.00
CA ALA A 854 -8.33 -30.96 -4.44
C ALA A 854 -9.62 -30.18 -4.14
N ILE A 855 -10.80 -30.74 -4.47
CA ILE A 855 -12.09 -30.12 -4.17
C ILE A 855 -12.27 -29.88 -2.66
N ALA A 856 -11.85 -30.82 -1.82
CA ALA A 856 -12.01 -30.72 -0.37
C ALA A 856 -11.08 -29.68 0.29
N ASN A 857 -9.95 -29.33 -0.35
CA ASN A 857 -8.90 -28.54 0.27
C ASN A 857 -8.61 -27.20 -0.44
N LEU A 858 -9.15 -26.97 -1.64
CA LEU A 858 -9.12 -25.67 -2.29
C LEU A 858 -10.35 -24.85 -1.89
N SER A 859 -10.14 -23.58 -1.54
CA SER A 859 -11.22 -22.64 -1.26
C SER A 859 -11.57 -21.87 -2.54
N PRO A 860 -12.85 -21.80 -2.95
CA PRO A 860 -13.28 -20.91 -4.04
C PRO A 860 -13.09 -19.43 -3.69
N HIS A 861 -12.84 -19.10 -2.41
CA HIS A 861 -12.71 -17.74 -1.90
C HIS A 861 -11.26 -17.41 -1.50
N ASP A 862 -10.25 -18.06 -2.07
CA ASP A 862 -8.85 -17.63 -1.87
C ASP A 862 -8.67 -16.25 -2.55
N PRO A 863 -8.66 -15.14 -1.79
CA PRO A 863 -8.72 -13.80 -2.37
C PRO A 863 -7.40 -13.42 -3.06
N ASN A 864 -6.32 -14.18 -2.84
CA ASN A 864 -4.97 -13.78 -3.22
C ASN A 864 -4.54 -14.32 -4.58
N LYS A 865 -5.43 -14.94 -5.37
CA LYS A 865 -5.08 -15.63 -6.65
C LYS A 865 -4.02 -16.73 -6.50
N GLN A 866 -3.57 -17.03 -5.28
CA GLN A 866 -2.41 -17.86 -5.04
C GLN A 866 -2.67 -19.34 -5.32
N ALA A 867 -3.93 -19.77 -5.52
CA ALA A 867 -4.27 -21.12 -5.97
C ALA A 867 -4.23 -21.29 -7.50
N GLN A 868 -4.12 -20.22 -8.30
CA GLN A 868 -4.20 -20.31 -9.77
C GLN A 868 -3.12 -21.22 -10.39
N PHE A 869 -1.93 -21.30 -9.79
CA PHE A 869 -0.86 -22.17 -10.28
C PHE A 869 -1.23 -23.66 -10.25
N VAL A 870 -2.26 -24.05 -9.50
CA VAL A 870 -2.73 -25.44 -9.43
C VAL A 870 -3.60 -25.80 -10.64
N SER A 871 -4.16 -24.79 -11.33
CA SER A 871 -5.17 -24.95 -12.38
C SER A 871 -4.76 -25.91 -13.52
N PRO A 872 -3.54 -25.86 -14.11
CA PRO A 872 -3.17 -26.78 -15.19
C PRO A 872 -3.22 -28.26 -14.78
N PHE A 873 -2.68 -28.62 -13.60
CA PHE A 873 -2.70 -30.00 -13.12
C PHE A 873 -4.08 -30.41 -12.59
N PHE A 874 -4.80 -29.49 -11.94
CA PHE A 874 -6.20 -29.72 -11.57
C PHE A 874 -7.03 -30.05 -12.81
N THR A 875 -6.90 -29.26 -13.87
CA THR A 875 -7.62 -29.44 -15.13
C THR A 875 -7.38 -30.82 -15.73
N TRP A 876 -6.12 -31.26 -15.77
CA TRP A 876 -5.75 -32.58 -16.26
C TRP A 876 -6.40 -33.70 -15.46
N VAL A 877 -6.29 -33.65 -14.12
CA VAL A 877 -6.81 -34.70 -13.22
C VAL A 877 -8.33 -34.67 -13.15
N ALA A 878 -8.94 -33.49 -13.08
CA ALA A 878 -10.39 -33.30 -13.04
C ALA A 878 -11.04 -33.80 -14.34
N TRP A 879 -10.44 -33.54 -15.50
CA TRP A 879 -10.93 -34.10 -16.76
C TRP A 879 -10.90 -35.62 -16.74
N GLN A 880 -9.80 -36.23 -16.27
CA GLN A 880 -9.69 -37.69 -16.16
C GLN A 880 -10.67 -38.30 -15.15
N ALA A 881 -10.90 -37.63 -14.02
CA ALA A 881 -11.80 -38.10 -12.97
C ALA A 881 -13.29 -37.96 -13.33
N SER A 882 -13.63 -36.96 -14.17
CA SER A 882 -15.03 -36.61 -14.48
C SER A 882 -15.42 -36.88 -15.94
N ASP A 883 -14.52 -37.40 -16.78
CA ASP A 883 -14.73 -37.51 -18.23
C ASP A 883 -15.09 -36.15 -18.86
N GLY A 884 -14.39 -35.10 -18.41
CA GLY A 884 -14.59 -33.71 -18.84
C GLY A 884 -15.86 -33.01 -18.36
N LYS A 885 -16.64 -33.62 -17.45
CA LYS A 885 -17.95 -33.11 -16.99
C LYS A 885 -17.90 -32.21 -15.74
N ASP A 886 -16.72 -32.03 -15.14
CA ASP A 886 -16.55 -31.12 -14.00
C ASP A 886 -16.89 -29.66 -14.35
N ALA A 887 -17.60 -28.98 -13.46
CA ALA A 887 -18.08 -27.61 -13.70
C ALA A 887 -16.94 -26.56 -13.71
N ASN A 888 -15.84 -26.80 -13.00
CA ASN A 888 -14.70 -25.87 -13.00
C ASN A 888 -13.97 -25.91 -14.35
N LEU A 889 -14.03 -27.02 -15.08
CA LEU A 889 -13.48 -27.13 -16.44
C LEU A 889 -14.19 -26.17 -17.41
N GLU A 890 -15.46 -25.83 -17.17
CA GLU A 890 -16.19 -24.87 -18.01
C GLU A 890 -15.58 -23.47 -17.93
N THR A 891 -15.09 -23.07 -16.75
CA THR A 891 -14.39 -21.78 -16.62
C THR A 891 -13.09 -21.78 -17.44
N VAL A 892 -12.36 -22.90 -17.40
CA VAL A 892 -11.13 -23.06 -18.19
C VAL A 892 -11.44 -23.07 -19.69
N ARG A 893 -12.52 -23.71 -20.14
CA ARG A 893 -12.96 -23.66 -21.55
C ARG A 893 -13.25 -22.25 -22.03
N ASN A 894 -13.77 -21.40 -21.15
CA ASN A 894 -14.12 -20.01 -21.45
C ASN A 894 -12.94 -19.03 -21.36
N ALA A 895 -11.75 -19.45 -20.92
CA ALA A 895 -10.56 -18.59 -20.91
C ALA A 895 -10.17 -18.13 -22.32
N ASP A 896 -9.78 -16.86 -22.51
CA ASP A 896 -9.26 -16.37 -23.79
C ASP A 896 -7.72 -16.51 -23.88
N LEU A 897 -7.14 -16.14 -25.03
CA LEU A 897 -5.69 -16.20 -25.27
C LEU A 897 -4.89 -15.15 -24.47
N HIS A 898 -5.56 -14.15 -23.88
CA HIS A 898 -4.99 -13.03 -23.15
C HIS A 898 -5.16 -13.15 -21.63
N GLU A 899 -5.78 -14.23 -21.16
CA GLU A 899 -5.86 -14.58 -19.75
C GLU A 899 -4.46 -14.81 -19.13
N SER A 900 -4.42 -15.12 -17.83
CA SER A 900 -3.15 -15.46 -17.17
C SER A 900 -2.54 -16.74 -17.75
N PHE A 901 -1.22 -16.89 -17.60
CA PHE A 901 -0.46 -18.08 -18.03
C PHE A 901 -1.18 -19.40 -17.67
N ASP A 902 -1.69 -19.51 -16.44
CA ASP A 902 -2.35 -20.71 -15.92
C ASP A 902 -3.62 -21.08 -16.68
N HIS A 903 -4.46 -20.09 -16.98
CA HIS A 903 -5.72 -20.33 -17.69
C HIS A 903 -5.46 -20.69 -19.15
N VAL A 904 -4.54 -19.99 -19.81
CA VAL A 904 -4.16 -20.28 -21.20
C VAL A 904 -3.56 -21.68 -21.31
N LEU A 905 -2.69 -22.08 -20.37
CA LEU A 905 -2.09 -23.41 -20.34
C LEU A 905 -3.14 -24.49 -20.00
N ALA A 906 -3.99 -24.27 -19.00
CA ALA A 906 -5.06 -25.20 -18.65
C ALA A 906 -6.02 -25.43 -19.82
N LYS A 907 -6.39 -24.38 -20.57
CA LYS A 907 -7.23 -24.48 -21.77
C LYS A 907 -6.55 -25.27 -22.88
N SER A 908 -5.25 -25.07 -23.09
CA SER A 908 -4.45 -25.92 -23.99
C SER A 908 -4.59 -27.40 -23.62
N MET A 909 -4.48 -27.73 -22.33
CA MET A 909 -4.55 -29.11 -21.85
C MET A 909 -5.95 -29.72 -22.06
N ILE A 910 -7.03 -28.98 -21.81
CA ILE A 910 -8.40 -29.44 -22.13
C ILE A 910 -8.53 -29.75 -23.62
N PHE A 911 -8.09 -28.85 -24.50
CA PHE A 911 -8.19 -29.08 -25.93
C PHE A 911 -7.40 -30.30 -26.39
N ALA A 912 -6.24 -30.58 -25.80
CA ALA A 912 -5.51 -31.82 -26.10
C ALA A 912 -6.29 -33.07 -25.67
N LEU A 913 -6.89 -33.05 -24.48
CA LEU A 913 -7.70 -34.16 -23.95
C LEU A 913 -8.99 -34.39 -24.76
N GLU A 914 -9.57 -33.33 -25.32
CA GLU A 914 -10.74 -33.37 -26.20
C GLU A 914 -10.40 -33.65 -27.68
N GLY A 915 -9.13 -33.92 -28.01
CA GLY A 915 -8.69 -34.21 -29.38
C GLY A 915 -8.57 -32.99 -30.32
N LYS A 916 -8.79 -31.78 -29.82
CA LYS A 916 -8.67 -30.49 -30.53
C LYS A 916 -7.21 -30.04 -30.63
N SER A 917 -6.41 -30.82 -31.35
CA SER A 917 -4.95 -30.66 -31.37
C SER A 917 -4.46 -29.31 -31.91
N ARG A 918 -5.15 -28.74 -32.90
CA ARG A 918 -4.75 -27.47 -33.52
C ARG A 918 -4.94 -26.30 -32.55
N GLU A 919 -6.10 -26.23 -31.93
CA GLU A 919 -6.47 -25.22 -30.94
C GLU A 919 -5.61 -25.37 -29.68
N SER A 920 -5.38 -26.61 -29.24
CA SER A 920 -4.46 -26.86 -28.14
C SER A 920 -3.06 -26.31 -28.42
N LEU A 921 -2.46 -26.60 -29.58
CA LEU A 921 -1.15 -26.07 -29.94
C LEU A 921 -1.11 -24.53 -30.01
N GLN A 922 -2.20 -23.90 -30.45
CA GLN A 922 -2.31 -22.44 -30.44
C GLN A 922 -2.25 -21.89 -29.01
N TYR A 923 -3.04 -22.45 -28.10
CA TYR A 923 -3.04 -22.05 -26.70
C TYR A 923 -1.74 -22.41 -25.99
N LEU A 924 -1.10 -23.53 -26.32
CA LEU A 924 0.23 -23.87 -25.81
C LEU A 924 1.24 -22.79 -26.21
N LYS A 925 1.30 -22.41 -27.48
CA LYS A 925 2.20 -21.33 -27.93
C LYS A 925 1.90 -19.99 -27.26
N ALA A 926 0.62 -19.66 -27.08
CA ALA A 926 0.22 -18.46 -26.35
C ALA A 926 0.67 -18.51 -24.88
N ALA A 927 0.55 -19.65 -24.20
CA ALA A 927 1.03 -19.84 -22.83
C ALA A 927 2.55 -19.63 -22.73
N ARG A 928 3.32 -20.06 -23.74
CA ARG A 928 4.77 -19.80 -23.81
C ARG A 928 5.08 -18.30 -23.79
N PHE A 929 4.35 -17.50 -24.55
CA PHE A 929 4.51 -16.05 -24.53
C PHE A 929 3.97 -15.41 -23.25
N ALA A 930 2.93 -15.99 -22.63
CA ALA A 930 2.44 -15.56 -21.32
C ALA A 930 3.46 -15.77 -20.18
N LEU A 931 4.42 -16.69 -20.31
CA LEU A 931 5.52 -16.85 -19.34
C LEU A 931 6.26 -15.53 -19.07
N SER A 932 6.40 -14.71 -20.10
CA SER A 932 7.09 -13.42 -20.02
C SER A 932 6.38 -12.42 -19.09
N GLU A 933 5.05 -12.48 -19.01
CA GLU A 933 4.22 -11.62 -18.17
C GLU A 933 4.32 -12.03 -16.70
N SER A 934 4.48 -13.34 -16.44
CA SER A 934 4.67 -13.84 -15.08
C SER A 934 6.00 -13.35 -14.46
N GLY A 935 6.97 -12.88 -15.24
CA GLY A 935 8.28 -12.45 -14.73
C GLY A 935 8.27 -11.20 -13.84
N LYS A 936 7.23 -10.36 -13.91
CA LYS A 936 7.18 -9.07 -13.19
C LYS A 936 6.68 -9.19 -11.73
N SER A 937 5.82 -10.16 -11.42
CA SER A 937 5.30 -10.38 -10.05
C SER A 937 5.01 -11.87 -9.76
N GLU A 938 4.41 -12.59 -10.70
CA GLU A 938 3.94 -13.96 -10.48
C GLU A 938 5.07 -14.98 -10.30
N MET A 939 6.23 -14.83 -10.93
CA MET A 939 7.36 -15.75 -10.78
C MET A 939 7.99 -15.69 -9.38
N ARG A 940 7.71 -14.66 -8.58
CA ARG A 940 8.39 -14.46 -7.29
C ARG A 940 7.83 -15.32 -6.16
N GLU A 941 6.59 -15.80 -6.27
CA GLU A 941 5.87 -16.42 -5.14
C GLU A 941 5.11 -17.71 -5.51
N ARG A 942 5.27 -18.21 -6.74
CA ARG A 942 4.54 -19.41 -7.22
C ARG A 942 5.15 -20.71 -6.72
N GLY A 943 4.26 -21.64 -6.32
CA GLY A 943 4.62 -23.00 -5.89
C GLY A 943 5.37 -23.82 -6.94
N ILE A 944 5.07 -23.61 -8.22
CA ILE A 944 5.68 -24.32 -9.34
C ILE A 944 6.28 -23.29 -10.30
N PRO A 945 7.55 -23.44 -10.73
CA PRO A 945 8.10 -22.63 -11.79
C PRO A 945 7.23 -22.70 -13.06
N PRO A 946 6.71 -21.57 -13.58
CA PRO A 946 5.82 -21.58 -14.75
C PRO A 946 6.44 -22.28 -15.98
N SER A 947 7.75 -22.11 -16.19
CA SER A 947 8.49 -22.77 -17.27
C SER A 947 8.49 -24.29 -17.17
N TYR A 948 8.64 -24.83 -15.96
CA TYR A 948 8.57 -26.27 -15.72
C TYR A 948 7.14 -26.79 -15.95
N GLN A 949 6.14 -26.04 -15.47
CA GLN A 949 4.73 -26.39 -15.66
C GLN A 949 4.34 -26.41 -17.14
N TYR A 950 4.79 -25.43 -17.91
CA TYR A 950 4.64 -25.37 -19.36
C TYR A 950 5.22 -26.61 -20.06
N ALA A 951 6.50 -26.92 -19.80
CA ALA A 951 7.17 -28.06 -20.41
C ALA A 951 6.53 -29.40 -20.02
N THR A 952 6.14 -29.54 -18.74
CA THR A 952 5.44 -30.71 -18.23
C THR A 952 4.09 -30.90 -18.90
N ALA A 953 3.30 -29.83 -19.08
CA ALA A 953 2.02 -29.90 -19.77
C ALA A 953 2.19 -30.37 -21.23
N ALA A 954 3.17 -29.82 -21.96
CA ALA A 954 3.48 -30.25 -23.32
C ALA A 954 3.88 -31.74 -23.38
N TYR A 955 4.69 -32.20 -22.44
CA TYR A 955 5.04 -33.61 -22.30
C TYR A 955 3.82 -34.50 -22.02
N LEU A 956 2.95 -34.12 -21.08
CA LEU A 956 1.73 -34.87 -20.75
C LEU A 956 0.79 -34.97 -21.95
N MET A 957 0.60 -33.86 -22.68
CA MET A 957 -0.20 -33.82 -23.91
C MET A 957 0.39 -34.71 -25.00
N PHE A 958 1.71 -34.69 -25.22
CA PHE A 958 2.39 -35.61 -26.13
C PHE A 958 2.17 -37.08 -25.71
N LYS A 959 2.43 -37.43 -24.45
CA LYS A 959 2.27 -38.79 -23.92
C LYS A 959 0.84 -39.31 -24.08
N LYS A 960 -0.16 -38.44 -23.87
CA LYS A 960 -1.58 -38.81 -23.95
C LYS A 960 -2.09 -38.93 -25.38
N THR A 961 -1.66 -38.05 -26.27
CA THR A 961 -2.23 -37.94 -27.63
C THR A 961 -1.40 -38.62 -28.72
N GLY A 962 -0.11 -38.85 -28.47
CA GLY A 962 0.86 -39.26 -29.48
C GLY A 962 1.19 -38.18 -30.52
N ASN A 963 0.66 -36.96 -30.38
CA ASN A 963 0.86 -35.90 -31.36
C ASN A 963 2.26 -35.27 -31.23
N GLU A 964 3.09 -35.54 -32.23
CA GLU A 964 4.49 -35.13 -32.33
C GLU A 964 4.72 -33.61 -32.29
N ALA A 965 3.69 -32.81 -32.60
CA ALA A 965 3.78 -31.35 -32.53
C ALA A 965 3.99 -30.84 -31.09
N TYR A 966 3.39 -31.49 -30.07
CA TYR A 966 3.63 -31.13 -28.67
C TYR A 966 5.07 -31.45 -28.25
N ARG A 967 5.62 -32.58 -28.72
CA ARG A 967 7.03 -32.94 -28.49
C ARG A 967 7.97 -31.94 -29.13
N THR A 968 7.69 -31.53 -30.36
CA THR A 968 8.48 -30.55 -31.10
C THR A 968 8.48 -29.19 -30.39
N GLU A 969 7.30 -28.70 -29.97
CA GLU A 969 7.17 -27.45 -29.23
C GLU A 969 7.92 -27.50 -27.89
N ALA A 970 7.76 -28.58 -27.12
CA ALA A 970 8.46 -28.78 -25.86
C ALA A 970 9.99 -28.79 -26.04
N LEU A 971 10.51 -29.51 -27.03
CA LEU A 971 11.94 -29.57 -27.31
C LEU A 971 12.50 -28.22 -27.76
N GLN A 972 11.77 -27.46 -28.57
CA GLN A 972 12.16 -26.10 -28.95
C GLN A 972 12.29 -25.20 -27.70
N PHE A 973 11.30 -25.23 -26.83
CA PHE A 973 11.31 -24.47 -25.59
C PHE A 973 12.45 -24.89 -24.66
N LEU A 974 12.60 -26.20 -24.42
CA LEU A 974 13.62 -26.75 -23.51
C LEU A 974 15.04 -26.42 -23.96
N ARG A 975 15.33 -26.53 -25.27
CA ARG A 975 16.64 -26.15 -25.84
C ARG A 975 16.93 -24.67 -25.62
N SER A 976 15.92 -23.81 -25.71
CA SER A 976 16.09 -22.39 -25.41
C SER A 976 16.30 -22.16 -23.92
N TYR A 977 15.57 -22.89 -23.08
CA TYR A 977 15.65 -22.76 -21.62
C TYR A 977 16.95 -23.27 -21.02
N GLU A 978 17.69 -24.12 -21.73
CA GLU A 978 19.06 -24.50 -21.36
C GLU A 978 19.98 -23.27 -21.27
N MET A 979 19.64 -22.20 -21.98
CA MET A 979 20.36 -20.92 -21.98
C MET A 979 19.77 -19.92 -20.98
N VAL A 980 18.47 -20.03 -20.73
CA VAL A 980 17.77 -19.15 -19.80
C VAL A 980 18.21 -19.45 -18.37
N PHE A 981 18.17 -20.73 -17.99
CA PHE A 981 18.51 -21.22 -16.66
C PHE A 981 19.26 -22.56 -16.76
N PRO A 982 20.56 -22.53 -17.09
CA PRO A 982 21.35 -23.74 -17.34
C PRO A 982 21.55 -24.63 -16.09
N PHE A 983 21.18 -24.13 -14.91
CA PHE A 983 21.29 -24.82 -13.63
C PHE A 983 20.08 -25.69 -13.29
N TYR A 984 19.02 -25.68 -14.08
CA TYR A 984 17.85 -26.54 -13.84
C TYR A 984 18.03 -27.92 -14.47
N GLY A 985 18.20 -28.95 -13.63
CA GLY A 985 18.34 -30.35 -14.09
C GLY A 985 17.18 -30.83 -14.95
N TRP A 986 15.96 -30.35 -14.65
CA TRP A 986 14.73 -30.72 -15.34
C TRP A 986 14.71 -30.39 -16.83
N VAL A 987 15.45 -29.34 -17.23
CA VAL A 987 15.56 -28.94 -18.63
C VAL A 987 16.24 -30.06 -19.43
N TYR A 988 17.32 -30.61 -18.89
CA TYR A 988 18.10 -31.65 -19.57
C TYR A 988 17.44 -33.02 -19.45
N SER A 989 16.83 -33.34 -18.31
CA SER A 989 16.19 -34.63 -18.10
C SER A 989 14.95 -34.80 -18.97
N MET A 990 14.11 -33.76 -19.11
CA MET A 990 12.98 -33.77 -20.04
C MET A 990 13.43 -33.88 -21.49
N GLN A 991 14.49 -33.14 -21.88
CA GLN A 991 15.04 -33.28 -23.22
C GLN A 991 15.53 -34.71 -23.47
N ALA A 992 16.27 -35.32 -22.54
CA ALA A 992 16.69 -36.71 -22.66
C ALA A 992 15.50 -37.68 -22.78
N ALA A 993 14.41 -37.45 -22.04
CA ALA A 993 13.20 -38.26 -22.14
C ALA A 993 12.48 -38.14 -23.49
N MET A 994 12.70 -37.05 -24.22
CA MET A 994 12.02 -36.75 -25.48
C MET A 994 12.95 -36.82 -26.69
N GLU A 995 14.27 -36.85 -26.55
CA GLU A 995 15.22 -36.88 -27.66
C GLU A 995 15.24 -38.26 -28.34
N LYS A 996 15.31 -38.27 -29.68
CA LYS A 996 15.38 -39.49 -30.49
C LYS A 996 16.82 -39.84 -30.88
N ASP A 997 17.70 -38.84 -30.96
CA ASP A 997 19.13 -39.06 -31.22
C ASP A 997 19.82 -39.60 -29.97
N GLN A 998 20.29 -40.86 -30.02
CA GLN A 998 20.86 -41.56 -28.88
C GLN A 998 22.09 -40.85 -28.29
N LYS A 999 22.94 -40.25 -29.14
CA LYS A 999 24.16 -39.56 -28.68
C LYS A 999 23.80 -38.29 -27.92
N LYS A 1000 22.89 -37.47 -28.46
CA LYS A 1000 22.37 -36.27 -27.78
C LYS A 1000 21.65 -36.65 -26.49
N GLN A 1001 20.85 -37.71 -26.53
CA GLN A 1001 20.15 -38.23 -25.37
C GLN A 1001 21.11 -38.59 -24.24
N GLN A 1002 22.22 -39.28 -24.53
CA GLN A 1002 23.25 -39.62 -23.55
C GLN A 1002 23.94 -38.36 -22.98
N THR A 1003 24.28 -37.37 -23.82
CA THR A 1003 24.85 -36.09 -23.37
C THR A 1003 23.89 -35.35 -22.43
N LEU A 1004 22.61 -35.25 -22.79
CA LEU A 1004 21.57 -34.61 -21.98
C LEU A 1004 21.36 -35.36 -20.66
N ALA A 1005 21.32 -36.69 -20.69
CA ALA A 1005 21.22 -37.52 -19.49
C ALA A 1005 22.42 -37.32 -18.55
N CYS A 1006 23.62 -37.09 -19.09
CA CYS A 1006 24.79 -36.76 -18.29
C CYS A 1006 24.66 -35.40 -17.57
N LYS A 1007 24.22 -34.35 -18.29
CA LYS A 1007 23.95 -33.03 -17.69
C LYS A 1007 22.85 -33.11 -16.63
N ALA A 1008 21.77 -33.81 -16.93
CA ALA A 1008 20.66 -34.05 -16.00
C ALA A 1008 21.13 -34.76 -14.73
N ARG A 1009 21.90 -35.85 -14.85
CA ARG A 1009 22.41 -36.61 -13.70
C ARG A 1009 23.33 -35.78 -12.81
N ALA A 1010 24.12 -34.87 -13.39
CA ALA A 1010 24.97 -33.97 -12.62
C ALA A 1010 24.18 -32.93 -11.82
N LEU A 1011 23.05 -32.45 -12.36
CA LEU A 1011 22.21 -31.45 -11.70
C LEU A 1011 21.17 -32.03 -10.75
N ASP A 1012 20.62 -33.20 -11.07
CA ASP A 1012 19.65 -33.91 -10.25
C ASP A 1012 19.65 -35.42 -10.57
N PRO A 1013 20.41 -36.23 -9.83
CA PRO A 1013 20.47 -37.68 -10.05
C PRO A 1013 19.15 -38.40 -9.76
N GLN A 1014 18.18 -37.74 -9.11
CA GLN A 1014 16.87 -38.33 -8.77
C GLN A 1014 15.73 -37.82 -9.65
N SER A 1015 16.05 -37.16 -10.78
CA SER A 1015 15.04 -36.67 -11.72
C SER A 1015 14.11 -37.79 -12.23
N TYR A 1016 12.79 -37.50 -12.24
CA TYR A 1016 11.78 -38.38 -12.84
C TYR A 1016 12.03 -38.57 -14.34
N PHE A 1017 12.25 -37.48 -15.08
CA PHE A 1017 12.43 -37.55 -16.53
C PHE A 1017 13.72 -38.29 -16.92
N LEU A 1018 14.77 -38.18 -16.09
CA LEU A 1018 15.98 -38.96 -16.28
C LEU A 1018 15.70 -40.47 -16.16
N LYS A 1019 14.91 -40.87 -15.16
CA LYS A 1019 14.50 -42.28 -14.97
C LYS A 1019 13.74 -42.84 -16.16
N ILE A 1020 12.88 -42.05 -16.80
CA ILE A 1020 12.07 -42.51 -17.95
C ILE A 1020 12.73 -42.27 -19.32
N SER A 1021 13.97 -41.75 -19.35
CA SER A 1021 14.69 -41.50 -20.61
C SER A 1021 15.21 -42.77 -21.31
N ASN A 1022 15.11 -43.94 -20.67
CA ASN A 1022 15.65 -45.22 -21.15
C ASN A 1022 17.18 -45.22 -21.37
N VAL A 1023 17.90 -44.22 -20.87
CA VAL A 1023 19.37 -44.21 -20.88
C VAL A 1023 19.89 -45.06 -19.72
N ASP A 1024 20.77 -46.01 -20.03
CA ASP A 1024 21.47 -46.81 -19.02
C ASP A 1024 22.47 -45.93 -18.26
N GLN A 1025 22.03 -45.39 -17.12
CA GLN A 1025 22.83 -44.48 -16.31
C GLN A 1025 24.12 -45.12 -15.78
N SER A 1026 24.17 -46.45 -15.65
CA SER A 1026 25.38 -47.15 -15.19
C SER A 1026 26.52 -47.10 -16.21
N LYS A 1027 26.21 -46.87 -17.49
CA LYS A 1027 27.17 -46.81 -18.61
C LYS A 1027 27.55 -45.39 -19.03
N LEU A 1028 26.99 -44.36 -18.40
CA LEU A 1028 27.24 -42.97 -18.77
C LEU A 1028 28.63 -42.51 -18.30
N ASN A 1029 29.51 -42.16 -19.24
CA ASN A 1029 30.77 -41.46 -18.96
C ASN A 1029 30.58 -39.94 -19.16
N CYS A 1030 30.30 -39.22 -18.07
CA CYS A 1030 29.87 -37.82 -18.13
C CYS A 1030 31.01 -36.79 -18.07
N LYS A 1031 32.26 -37.19 -17.85
CA LYS A 1031 33.37 -36.26 -17.55
C LYS A 1031 33.65 -35.26 -18.68
N ALA A 1032 33.40 -35.64 -19.94
CA ALA A 1032 33.62 -34.80 -21.12
C ALA A 1032 32.36 -34.06 -21.60
N ALA A 1033 31.22 -34.20 -20.92
CA ALA A 1033 29.90 -33.78 -21.41
C ALA A 1033 29.25 -32.65 -20.59
N LEU A 1034 29.98 -32.05 -19.63
CA LEU A 1034 29.47 -30.98 -18.76
C LEU A 1034 29.81 -29.59 -19.33
N TRP A 1035 28.87 -28.66 -19.08
CA TRP A 1035 28.74 -27.22 -19.39
C TRP A 1035 29.52 -26.63 -20.56
#